data_AF-A0AAD8BWX7-F1
#
_entry.id   AF-A0AAD8BWX7-F1
#
_cell.length_a   1.000
_cell.length_b   1.000
_cell.length_c   1.000
_cell.angle_alpha   90.00
_cell.angle_beta   90.00
_cell.angle_gamma   90.00
#
_symmetry.space_group_name_H-M   'P 1'
#
loop_
_entity.id
_entity.type
_entity.pdbx_description
1 polymer ?
#
loop_
_entity_poly.entity_id
_entity_poly.type
_entity_poly.pdbx_seq_one_letter_code
_entity_poly.pdbx_strand_id
1 'polypeptide(L)'
;MVHHTAYANGWLMQNIAWGSTVRTDVTARGKLREACLQVNSLEVAQALDHWKMRVECAKFFGRLRLLAVWAIAVGLSSYVTVEVLAMEQEVTMVRIGVLPSWSNVIGEAQRHNNSGMSSQFILADLNIINAKNLYEKIDKVYKTIKASNVHVVIGPYDSAYQLATESLQIPYLSTSAVAKNAQNEYTFQVLPEMKWSADAILDIVQAYGWSRISLFYDDEKGISVLERLMTNHSMAVKAWRLPNKASNGQRQSIRDALVEMRKVLIETTVVLCSKETVNILLDQARDLAMLSLPPYGWLFYDPEDDIKILFESYRDISCNFTVLTLLPFNFSLPSGSQSRLNYSLASDALKLVSSAYNIIAENTKASNNSLTDISLKFWLNRVLRNSNVTGLTGMLQFNAHGRRNNFYLTLTSFTGVETYLRGYWYSEPYVMDLQLKFFDIQYAVNITSPFPLKGRKAQVVMIEEKPFTSLKRDHMLLKGNNRFEGFAVELIADIAEMLDFEYEIYLVNDGKFGNKLPNGEWNGMIGELLAGNATMSVAPLSINAQREEAIDFTKPFKTRYISVLMKIPTRETSYFEFLNPLSPVVWICTMCAFVIVSVILYILERVGRSKDAQEVEITVRESFWFIFGSLLQ
;
A
#
# COMPACT_ATOMS: atom_id res chain seq x y z
N MET A 1 -26.48 37.39 27.83
CA MET A 1 -27.07 38.24 26.77
C MET A 1 -28.17 37.41 26.13
N VAL A 2 -29.44 37.51 26.56
CA VAL A 2 -30.47 38.53 26.16
C VAL A 2 -30.76 38.40 24.66
N HIS A 3 -31.97 38.20 24.09
CA HIS A 3 -33.36 38.02 24.52
C HIS A 3 -34.21 37.66 23.25
N HIS A 4 -35.39 37.02 23.43
CA HIS A 4 -36.70 37.17 22.71
C HIS A 4 -36.82 37.08 21.16
N THR A 5 -37.59 36.13 20.60
CA THR A 5 -39.06 36.05 20.32
C THR A 5 -39.68 37.03 19.30
N ALA A 6 -40.25 36.45 18.24
CA ALA A 6 -41.60 36.67 17.66
C ALA A 6 -41.91 37.81 16.64
N TYR A 7 -42.90 37.49 15.78
CA TYR A 7 -43.71 38.30 14.83
C TYR A 7 -42.99 38.87 13.58
N ALA A 8 -43.34 38.50 12.33
CA ALA A 8 -44.58 38.58 11.54
C ALA A 8 -44.93 39.99 11.01
N ASN A 9 -45.45 40.02 9.77
CA ASN A 9 -45.91 41.13 8.90
C ASN A 9 -44.86 41.59 7.87
N GLY A 10 -45.15 41.75 6.58
CA GLY A 10 -46.41 41.62 5.85
C GLY A 10 -46.35 42.35 4.49
N TRP A 11 -46.98 41.72 3.50
CA TRP A 11 -47.92 42.33 2.53
C TRP A 11 -47.42 43.02 1.25
N LEU A 12 -47.88 42.48 0.11
CA LEU A 12 -48.95 43.07 -0.72
C LEU A 12 -49.54 41.95 -1.61
N MET A 13 -50.81 41.52 -1.44
CA MET A 13 -52.06 42.09 -2.00
C MET A 13 -52.07 42.01 -3.53
N GLN A 14 -53.02 41.36 -4.23
CA GLN A 14 -54.50 41.42 -4.16
C GLN A 14 -55.11 40.19 -4.88
N ASN A 15 -56.07 39.46 -4.28
CA ASN A 15 -57.54 39.60 -4.39
C ASN A 15 -58.11 39.15 -5.75
N ILE A 16 -59.22 38.43 -5.93
CA ILE A 16 -60.49 38.11 -5.22
C ILE A 16 -61.23 37.13 -6.19
N ALA A 17 -62.17 36.24 -5.88
CA ALA A 17 -62.68 35.56 -4.69
C ALA A 17 -63.79 34.56 -5.14
N TRP A 18 -63.88 33.40 -4.47
CA TRP A 18 -65.09 32.77 -3.87
C TRP A 18 -66.29 32.36 -4.75
N GLY A 19 -67.05 31.29 -4.45
CA GLY A 19 -67.13 30.43 -3.26
C GLY A 19 -67.90 29.13 -3.57
N SER A 20 -67.54 28.01 -2.93
CA SER A 20 -68.23 27.37 -1.77
C SER A 20 -69.50 26.57 -2.14
N THR A 21 -69.58 25.26 -1.89
CA THR A 21 -70.04 24.70 -0.59
C THR A 21 -69.83 23.16 -0.56
N VAL A 22 -69.13 22.61 0.45
CA VAL A 22 -69.64 21.79 1.60
C VAL A 22 -70.50 20.58 1.18
N ARG A 23 -69.93 19.37 1.07
CA ARG A 23 -69.75 18.30 2.09
C ARG A 23 -71.07 17.70 2.64
N THR A 24 -71.29 16.41 2.37
CA THR A 24 -71.75 15.42 3.37
C THR A 24 -71.56 14.00 2.81
N ASP A 25 -70.89 13.17 3.61
CA ASP A 25 -70.83 11.71 3.48
C ASP A 25 -72.23 11.09 3.62
N VAL A 26 -72.39 9.83 3.16
CA VAL A 26 -72.70 8.67 4.00
C VAL A 26 -73.34 7.55 3.16
N THR A 27 -72.82 6.33 3.37
CA THR A 27 -73.38 5.00 3.08
C THR A 27 -73.50 4.51 1.63
N ALA A 28 -73.41 3.24 1.31
CA ALA A 28 -72.71 2.05 1.84
C ALA A 28 -73.22 0.90 0.95
N ARG A 29 -72.33 -0.04 0.63
CA ARG A 29 -72.61 -1.46 0.34
C ARG A 29 -73.58 -1.77 -0.81
N GLY A 30 -72.97 -2.21 -1.92
CA GLY A 30 -72.88 -3.66 -2.15
C GLY A 30 -73.96 -4.31 -3.02
N LYS A 31 -73.46 -5.30 -3.77
CA LYS A 31 -74.16 -6.41 -4.43
C LYS A 31 -74.74 -6.13 -5.83
N LEU A 32 -73.85 -6.31 -6.79
CA LEU A 32 -74.04 -7.25 -7.89
C LEU A 32 -74.84 -8.50 -7.47
N ARG A 33 -76.04 -8.67 -8.01
CA ARG A 33 -76.50 -9.90 -8.66
C ARG A 33 -77.88 -9.70 -9.30
N GLU A 34 -77.93 -10.03 -10.60
CA GLU A 34 -79.01 -10.73 -11.29
C GLU A 34 -80.45 -10.18 -11.21
N ALA A 35 -80.96 -9.73 -12.37
CA ALA A 35 -82.30 -10.11 -12.82
C ALA A 35 -82.40 -10.01 -14.35
N CYS A 36 -82.68 -11.14 -14.98
CA CYS A 36 -83.06 -11.32 -16.39
C CYS A 36 -84.45 -10.71 -16.71
N LEU A 37 -84.78 -10.74 -18.02
CA LEU A 37 -86.11 -10.58 -18.68
C LEU A 37 -86.44 -9.13 -19.06
N GLN A 38 -87.01 -8.77 -20.21
CA GLN A 38 -87.38 -9.42 -21.48
C GLN A 38 -87.95 -8.28 -22.37
N VAL A 39 -87.83 -8.36 -23.71
CA VAL A 39 -88.92 -8.05 -24.71
C VAL A 39 -89.37 -6.55 -24.78
N ASN A 40 -89.50 -5.85 -25.91
CA ASN A 40 -89.73 -6.20 -27.32
C ASN A 40 -89.42 -5.02 -28.26
N SER A 41 -89.33 -5.37 -29.53
CA SER A 41 -89.51 -4.57 -30.75
C SER A 41 -90.60 -3.49 -30.70
N LEU A 42 -90.27 -2.26 -31.14
CA LEU A 42 -90.98 -1.53 -32.20
C LEU A 42 -90.21 -0.23 -32.50
N GLU A 43 -89.64 -0.12 -33.70
CA GLU A 43 -89.59 1.11 -34.53
C GLU A 43 -88.71 0.83 -35.76
N VAL A 44 -89.21 -0.08 -36.60
CA VAL A 44 -88.90 -0.14 -38.02
C VAL A 44 -90.07 0.53 -38.70
N ALA A 45 -89.92 1.80 -39.10
CA ALA A 45 -90.58 2.42 -40.26
C ALA A 45 -90.51 3.94 -40.13
N GLN A 46 -89.36 4.54 -40.47
CA GLN A 46 -89.27 5.87 -41.09
C GLN A 46 -87.78 6.23 -41.26
N ALA A 47 -87.19 5.81 -42.39
CA ALA A 47 -86.12 6.53 -43.09
C ALA A 47 -85.57 5.62 -44.19
N LEU A 48 -86.42 5.30 -45.15
CA LEU A 48 -86.03 4.68 -46.42
C LEU A 48 -86.76 5.46 -47.48
N ASP A 49 -86.25 6.66 -47.83
CA ASP A 49 -86.69 7.31 -49.06
C ASP A 49 -85.74 8.38 -49.60
N HIS A 50 -84.44 8.05 -49.68
CA HIS A 50 -83.66 8.61 -50.77
C HIS A 50 -82.57 7.62 -51.20
N TRP A 51 -82.60 7.33 -52.50
CA TRP A 51 -81.53 6.74 -53.32
C TRP A 51 -81.48 5.22 -53.46
N LYS A 52 -82.41 4.74 -54.30
CA LYS A 52 -82.22 3.55 -55.13
C LYS A 52 -82.15 3.98 -56.60
N MET A 53 -81.11 3.48 -57.28
CA MET A 53 -80.93 3.37 -58.74
C MET A 53 -80.55 4.60 -59.56
N ARG A 54 -79.25 4.69 -59.90
CA ARG A 54 -78.79 4.55 -61.30
C ARG A 54 -77.40 3.92 -61.34
N VAL A 55 -77.32 2.81 -62.07
CA VAL A 55 -76.15 1.98 -62.35
C VAL A 55 -75.66 2.34 -63.77
N GLU A 56 -74.39 2.04 -64.05
CA GLU A 56 -73.71 2.01 -65.37
C GLU A 56 -72.88 3.23 -65.81
N CYS A 57 -71.60 3.24 -65.41
CA CYS A 57 -70.46 3.33 -66.34
C CYS A 57 -69.14 3.13 -65.55
N ALA A 58 -68.14 2.57 -66.21
CA ALA A 58 -66.76 2.35 -65.74
C ALA A 58 -66.48 1.13 -64.83
N LYS A 59 -66.76 -0.06 -65.37
CA LYS A 59 -65.83 -1.20 -65.25
C LYS A 59 -64.47 -0.78 -65.81
N PHE A 60 -63.42 -0.60 -64.99
CA PHE A 60 -62.04 -1.02 -65.36
C PHE A 60 -60.94 -0.90 -64.28
N PHE A 61 -61.15 -0.27 -63.11
CA PHE A 61 -60.04 -0.04 -62.14
C PHE A 61 -60.40 -0.45 -60.70
N GLY A 62 -60.66 -1.74 -60.47
CA GLY A 62 -61.13 -2.22 -59.15
C GLY A 62 -60.67 -3.61 -58.73
N ARG A 63 -59.56 -4.14 -59.28
CA ARG A 63 -59.07 -5.49 -58.95
C ARG A 63 -57.66 -5.59 -58.35
N LEU A 64 -56.98 -4.48 -58.06
CA LEU A 64 -55.64 -4.53 -57.44
C LEU A 64 -55.57 -4.18 -55.94
N ARG A 65 -56.67 -3.70 -55.31
CA ARG A 65 -56.66 -3.30 -53.89
C ARG A 65 -57.21 -4.32 -52.90
N LEU A 66 -57.81 -5.42 -53.36
CA LEU A 66 -58.39 -6.45 -52.48
C LEU A 66 -57.41 -7.58 -52.09
N LEU A 67 -56.33 -7.79 -52.85
CA LEU A 67 -55.28 -8.77 -52.49
C LEU A 67 -54.27 -8.22 -51.48
N ALA A 68 -54.04 -6.90 -51.47
CA ALA A 68 -53.13 -6.27 -50.50
C ALA A 68 -53.73 -6.19 -49.09
N VAL A 69 -55.04 -5.99 -48.96
CA VAL A 69 -55.73 -5.90 -47.66
C VAL A 69 -55.93 -7.29 -47.04
N TRP A 70 -56.09 -8.34 -47.84
CA TRP A 70 -56.17 -9.72 -47.34
C TRP A 70 -54.80 -10.28 -46.91
N ALA A 71 -53.71 -9.92 -47.59
CA ALA A 71 -52.35 -10.30 -47.21
C ALA A 71 -51.87 -9.64 -45.90
N ILE A 72 -52.29 -8.39 -45.62
CA ILE A 72 -51.93 -7.68 -44.39
C ILE A 72 -52.75 -8.20 -43.19
N ALA A 73 -54.03 -8.57 -43.39
CA ALA A 73 -54.89 -9.11 -42.33
C ALA A 73 -54.48 -10.55 -41.89
N VAL A 74 -54.07 -11.41 -42.84
CA VAL A 74 -53.59 -12.77 -42.51
C VAL A 74 -52.16 -12.73 -41.95
N GLY A 75 -51.31 -11.79 -42.41
CA GLY A 75 -49.97 -11.57 -41.88
C GLY A 75 -49.95 -11.07 -40.43
N LEU A 76 -50.88 -10.19 -40.04
CA LEU A 76 -50.97 -9.65 -38.68
C LEU A 76 -51.59 -10.61 -37.67
N SER A 77 -52.52 -11.49 -38.07
CA SER A 77 -53.05 -12.52 -37.13
C SER A 77 -52.02 -13.63 -36.85
N SER A 78 -51.11 -13.88 -37.79
CA SER A 78 -50.00 -14.82 -37.64
C SER A 78 -48.83 -14.24 -36.85
N TYR A 79 -48.65 -12.92 -36.86
CA TYR A 79 -47.60 -12.25 -36.07
C TYR A 79 -48.01 -11.99 -34.63
N VAL A 80 -49.28 -11.66 -34.37
CA VAL A 80 -49.79 -11.37 -33.02
C VAL A 80 -50.03 -12.66 -32.20
N THR A 81 -50.14 -13.82 -32.84
CA THR A 81 -50.28 -15.11 -32.14
C THR A 81 -48.95 -15.81 -31.86
N VAL A 82 -47.83 -15.37 -32.43
CA VAL A 82 -46.51 -15.97 -32.22
C VAL A 82 -45.74 -15.32 -31.04
N GLU A 83 -46.13 -14.13 -30.57
CA GLU A 83 -45.50 -13.48 -29.40
C GLU A 83 -46.20 -13.73 -28.05
N VAL A 84 -47.30 -14.49 -28.01
CA VAL A 84 -48.05 -14.80 -26.75
C VAL A 84 -48.05 -16.31 -26.42
N LEU A 85 -47.22 -17.10 -27.09
CA LEU A 85 -46.99 -18.51 -26.77
C LEU A 85 -45.51 -18.78 -26.41
N ALA A 86 -44.93 -17.90 -25.58
CA ALA A 86 -43.91 -18.39 -24.67
C ALA A 86 -44.65 -19.24 -23.64
N MET A 87 -44.68 -20.55 -23.86
CA MET A 87 -45.14 -21.53 -22.88
C MET A 87 -44.60 -21.12 -21.51
N GLU A 88 -45.48 -20.77 -20.57
CA GLU A 88 -45.12 -20.66 -19.16
C GLU A 88 -44.69 -22.04 -18.70
N GLN A 89 -43.39 -22.33 -18.87
CA GLN A 89 -42.79 -23.56 -18.40
C GLN A 89 -42.71 -23.47 -16.88
N GLU A 90 -43.29 -24.45 -16.20
CA GLU A 90 -43.02 -24.66 -14.77
C GLU A 90 -41.51 -24.89 -14.59
N VAL A 91 -40.87 -24.02 -13.80
CA VAL A 91 -39.44 -24.12 -13.55
C VAL A 91 -39.18 -25.24 -12.56
N THR A 92 -38.61 -26.34 -13.05
CA THR A 92 -38.20 -27.48 -12.22
C THR A 92 -36.74 -27.38 -11.74
N MET A 93 -35.89 -26.61 -12.44
CA MET A 93 -34.46 -26.44 -12.16
C MET A 93 -33.96 -25.02 -12.46
N VAL A 94 -33.02 -24.54 -11.65
CA VAL A 94 -32.43 -23.20 -11.82
C VAL A 94 -31.29 -23.23 -12.84
N ARG A 95 -31.38 -22.39 -13.87
CA ARG A 95 -30.30 -22.19 -14.85
C ARG A 95 -29.33 -21.10 -14.41
N ILE A 96 -28.06 -21.45 -14.22
CA ILE A 96 -26.99 -20.55 -13.80
C ILE A 96 -26.09 -20.26 -15.01
N GLY A 97 -25.94 -18.98 -15.35
CA GLY A 97 -25.03 -18.52 -16.39
C GLY A 97 -23.64 -18.33 -15.83
N VAL A 98 -22.66 -18.97 -16.43
CA VAL A 98 -21.26 -18.91 -15.99
C VAL A 98 -20.41 -18.19 -17.01
N LEU A 99 -19.59 -17.24 -16.55
CA LEU A 99 -18.63 -16.57 -17.42
C LEU A 99 -17.51 -17.54 -17.85
N PRO A 100 -16.96 -17.41 -19.07
CA PRO A 100 -16.02 -18.39 -19.63
C PRO A 100 -14.74 -18.61 -18.81
N SER A 101 -14.24 -17.57 -18.14
CA SER A 101 -13.07 -17.67 -17.27
C SER A 101 -13.33 -18.50 -16.01
N TRP A 102 -14.59 -18.74 -15.68
CA TRP A 102 -15.04 -19.40 -14.46
C TRP A 102 -15.74 -20.74 -14.71
N SER A 103 -15.93 -21.16 -15.97
CA SER A 103 -16.61 -22.42 -16.32
C SER A 103 -15.93 -23.64 -15.70
N ASN A 104 -14.61 -23.72 -15.77
CA ASN A 104 -13.82 -24.80 -15.16
C ASN A 104 -13.95 -24.80 -13.64
N VAL A 105 -13.80 -23.63 -13.00
CA VAL A 105 -13.80 -23.50 -11.53
C VAL A 105 -15.18 -23.82 -10.94
N ILE A 106 -16.26 -23.33 -11.56
CA ILE A 106 -17.63 -23.62 -11.13
C ILE A 106 -17.98 -25.08 -11.41
N GLY A 107 -17.53 -25.64 -12.54
CA GLY A 107 -17.68 -27.06 -12.85
C GLY A 107 -17.01 -27.96 -11.81
N GLU A 108 -15.80 -27.62 -11.35
CA GLU A 108 -15.10 -28.30 -10.26
C GLU A 108 -15.86 -28.17 -8.93
N ALA A 109 -16.28 -26.96 -8.56
CA ALA A 109 -17.04 -26.72 -7.34
C ALA A 109 -18.36 -27.50 -7.31
N GLN A 110 -19.06 -27.60 -8.45
CA GLN A 110 -20.29 -28.39 -8.56
C GLN A 110 -20.04 -29.90 -8.40
N ARG A 111 -18.97 -30.44 -8.99
CA ARG A 111 -18.63 -31.88 -8.90
C ARG A 111 -18.29 -32.32 -7.49
N HIS A 112 -17.62 -31.48 -6.72
CA HIS A 112 -17.22 -31.79 -5.34
C HIS A 112 -18.34 -31.60 -4.31
N ASN A 113 -19.36 -30.79 -4.61
CA ASN A 113 -20.58 -30.67 -3.79
C ASN A 113 -21.56 -31.84 -4.04
N ASN A 114 -21.17 -33.06 -3.67
CA ASN A 114 -21.98 -34.28 -3.80
C ASN A 114 -23.10 -34.44 -2.75
N SER A 115 -23.41 -33.41 -1.95
CA SER A 115 -24.52 -33.42 -1.00
C SER A 115 -25.73 -32.64 -1.55
N GLY A 116 -26.61 -33.32 -2.29
CA GLY A 116 -27.95 -32.84 -2.67
C GLY A 116 -28.04 -31.69 -3.70
N MET A 117 -27.04 -30.82 -3.84
CA MET A 117 -27.05 -29.64 -4.71
C MET A 117 -26.91 -29.96 -6.21
N SER A 118 -26.26 -31.06 -6.59
CA SER A 118 -25.99 -31.41 -7.99
C SER A 118 -27.26 -31.69 -8.81
N SER A 119 -28.38 -31.97 -8.15
CA SER A 119 -29.69 -32.24 -8.78
C SER A 119 -30.55 -31.01 -9.04
N GLN A 120 -30.10 -29.80 -8.67
CA GLN A 120 -30.93 -28.59 -8.64
C GLN A 120 -30.57 -27.53 -9.70
N PHE A 121 -29.41 -27.64 -10.37
CA PHE A 121 -28.88 -26.59 -11.25
C PHE A 121 -28.47 -27.09 -12.64
N ILE A 122 -28.69 -26.27 -13.65
CA ILE A 122 -28.14 -26.43 -15.00
C ILE A 122 -27.16 -25.28 -15.24
N LEU A 123 -25.90 -25.59 -15.56
CA LEU A 123 -24.92 -24.59 -15.96
C LEU A 123 -25.08 -24.24 -17.45
N ALA A 124 -25.11 -22.95 -17.75
CA ALA A 124 -25.08 -22.41 -19.09
C ALA A 124 -23.81 -21.57 -19.28
N ASP A 125 -22.92 -22.00 -20.18
CA ASP A 125 -21.71 -21.23 -20.49
C ASP A 125 -22.08 -19.98 -21.31
N LEU A 126 -21.79 -18.80 -20.75
CA LEU A 126 -22.01 -17.51 -21.40
C LEU A 126 -20.80 -17.12 -22.25
N ASN A 127 -20.39 -17.99 -23.17
CA ASN A 127 -19.23 -17.71 -24.01
C ASN A 127 -19.55 -16.66 -25.08
N ILE A 128 -18.76 -15.59 -25.09
CA ILE A 128 -18.86 -14.53 -26.08
C ILE A 128 -17.63 -14.60 -26.96
N ILE A 129 -17.85 -14.99 -28.21
CA ILE A 129 -16.80 -15.03 -29.21
C ILE A 129 -16.64 -13.60 -29.76
N ASN A 130 -15.47 -13.01 -29.48
CA ASN A 130 -14.88 -11.84 -30.13
C ASN A 130 -15.83 -10.62 -30.31
N ALA A 131 -15.66 -9.60 -29.47
CA ALA A 131 -16.29 -8.30 -29.62
C ALA A 131 -15.22 -7.23 -29.85
N LYS A 132 -15.37 -6.37 -30.86
CA LYS A 132 -14.40 -5.30 -31.15
C LYS A 132 -14.60 -4.09 -30.25
N ASN A 133 -15.85 -3.79 -29.91
CA ASN A 133 -16.25 -2.62 -29.11
C ASN A 133 -17.13 -3.02 -27.90
N LEU A 134 -17.16 -2.18 -26.86
CA LEU A 134 -17.95 -2.42 -25.65
C LEU A 134 -19.46 -2.53 -25.91
N TYR A 135 -20.01 -1.70 -26.82
CA TYR A 135 -21.43 -1.75 -27.17
C TYR A 135 -21.82 -3.08 -27.85
N GLU A 136 -21.00 -3.54 -28.81
CA GLU A 136 -21.19 -4.82 -29.48
C GLU A 136 -21.08 -5.98 -28.49
N LYS A 137 -20.16 -5.87 -27.52
CA LYS A 137 -20.04 -6.82 -26.42
C LYS A 137 -21.35 -6.86 -25.62
N ILE A 138 -21.90 -5.72 -25.19
CA ILE A 138 -23.16 -5.64 -24.43
C ILE A 138 -24.33 -6.26 -25.20
N ASP A 139 -24.51 -5.93 -26.47
CA ASP A 139 -25.62 -6.47 -27.29
C ASP A 139 -25.50 -8.00 -27.46
N LYS A 140 -24.28 -8.51 -27.69
CA LYS A 140 -24.01 -9.95 -27.73
C LYS A 140 -24.30 -10.62 -26.39
N VAL A 141 -23.82 -10.05 -25.28
CA VAL A 141 -24.09 -10.57 -23.91
C VAL A 141 -25.60 -10.65 -23.68
N TYR A 142 -26.32 -9.57 -23.96
CA TYR A 142 -27.76 -9.47 -23.74
C TYR A 142 -28.52 -10.55 -24.53
N LYS A 143 -28.17 -10.73 -25.81
CA LYS A 143 -28.75 -11.78 -26.67
C LYS A 143 -28.43 -13.19 -26.15
N THR A 144 -27.20 -13.45 -25.72
CA THR A 144 -26.79 -14.75 -25.17
C THR A 144 -27.53 -15.06 -23.87
N ILE A 145 -27.58 -14.12 -22.92
CA ILE A 145 -28.30 -14.33 -21.64
C ILE A 145 -29.79 -14.60 -21.89
N LYS A 146 -30.41 -13.84 -22.80
CA LYS A 146 -31.82 -14.04 -23.17
C LYS A 146 -32.06 -15.39 -23.85
N ALA A 147 -31.18 -15.81 -24.75
CA ALA A 147 -31.30 -17.09 -25.46
C ALA A 147 -31.10 -18.31 -24.53
N SER A 148 -30.19 -18.21 -23.56
CA SER A 148 -29.90 -19.30 -22.62
C SER A 148 -30.95 -19.45 -21.51
N ASN A 149 -31.87 -18.49 -21.37
CA ASN A 149 -32.87 -18.38 -20.29
C ASN A 149 -32.24 -18.57 -18.90
N VAL A 150 -31.25 -17.74 -18.59
CA VAL A 150 -30.53 -17.80 -17.31
C VAL A 150 -31.30 -17.07 -16.20
N HIS A 151 -31.22 -17.59 -14.98
CA HIS A 151 -31.84 -17.03 -13.78
C HIS A 151 -30.86 -16.27 -12.88
N VAL A 152 -29.59 -16.67 -12.87
CA VAL A 152 -28.50 -16.04 -12.09
C VAL A 152 -27.22 -16.10 -12.90
N VAL A 153 -26.43 -15.03 -12.91
CA VAL A 153 -25.10 -15.02 -13.54
C VAL A 153 -24.01 -15.05 -12.47
N ILE A 154 -22.98 -15.88 -12.63
CA ILE A 154 -21.83 -15.98 -11.72
C ILE A 154 -20.53 -15.79 -12.50
N GLY A 155 -19.64 -14.93 -12.00
CA GLY A 155 -18.30 -14.76 -12.55
C GLY A 155 -17.58 -13.50 -12.08
N PRO A 156 -16.39 -13.21 -12.63
CA PRO A 156 -15.66 -12.00 -12.32
C PRO A 156 -16.38 -10.79 -12.91
N TYR A 157 -16.21 -9.63 -12.28
CA TYR A 157 -16.80 -8.37 -12.68
C TYR A 157 -16.46 -8.01 -14.13
N ASP A 158 -17.49 -7.84 -14.94
CA ASP A 158 -17.39 -7.32 -16.29
C ASP A 158 -18.55 -6.34 -16.52
N SER A 159 -18.21 -5.10 -16.86
CA SER A 159 -19.20 -4.02 -17.02
C SER A 159 -20.26 -4.36 -18.07
N ALA A 160 -19.92 -5.14 -19.09
CA ALA A 160 -20.88 -5.54 -20.12
C ALA A 160 -21.93 -6.52 -19.59
N TYR A 161 -21.53 -7.45 -18.72
CA TYR A 161 -22.45 -8.40 -18.09
C TYR A 161 -23.31 -7.72 -17.05
N GLN A 162 -22.73 -6.84 -16.24
CA GLN A 162 -23.46 -6.06 -15.25
C GLN A 162 -24.65 -5.31 -15.90
N LEU A 163 -24.39 -4.53 -16.95
CA LEU A 163 -25.42 -3.77 -17.66
C LEU A 163 -26.49 -4.67 -18.29
N ALA A 164 -26.08 -5.79 -18.89
CA ALA A 164 -27.02 -6.74 -19.49
C ALA A 164 -27.91 -7.38 -18.42
N THR A 165 -27.34 -7.83 -17.30
CA THR A 165 -28.08 -8.44 -16.19
C THR A 165 -29.06 -7.48 -15.52
N GLU A 166 -28.67 -6.21 -15.39
CA GLU A 166 -29.53 -5.16 -14.85
C GLU A 166 -30.73 -4.85 -15.75
N SER A 167 -30.51 -4.77 -17.06
CA SER A 167 -31.61 -4.60 -18.03
C SER A 167 -32.59 -5.78 -18.06
N LEU A 168 -32.08 -6.99 -17.78
CA LEU A 168 -32.88 -8.22 -17.73
C LEU A 168 -33.43 -8.55 -16.33
N GLN A 169 -33.13 -7.72 -15.32
CA GLN A 169 -33.49 -7.95 -13.92
C GLN A 169 -33.02 -9.31 -13.37
N ILE A 170 -31.84 -9.74 -13.81
CA ILE A 170 -31.21 -10.99 -13.40
C ILE A 170 -30.14 -10.68 -12.35
N PRO A 171 -30.12 -11.36 -11.19
CA PRO A 171 -29.06 -11.20 -10.21
C PRO A 171 -27.70 -11.67 -10.77
N TYR A 172 -26.67 -10.85 -10.55
CA TYR A 172 -25.30 -11.08 -10.96
C TYR A 172 -24.40 -11.20 -9.72
N LEU A 173 -23.88 -12.39 -9.46
CA LEU A 173 -22.91 -12.66 -8.40
C LEU A 173 -21.49 -12.43 -8.93
N SER A 174 -20.92 -11.29 -8.59
CA SER A 174 -19.55 -10.91 -8.91
C SER A 174 -18.57 -11.53 -7.90
N THR A 175 -17.60 -12.27 -8.40
CA THR A 175 -16.51 -12.86 -7.59
C THR A 175 -15.25 -11.99 -7.53
N SER A 176 -15.23 -10.86 -8.23
CA SER A 176 -14.17 -9.85 -8.13
C SER A 176 -14.71 -8.50 -7.67
N ALA A 177 -13.79 -7.57 -7.41
CA ALA A 177 -14.13 -6.19 -7.04
C ALA A 177 -14.97 -5.52 -8.14
N VAL A 178 -16.00 -4.79 -7.71
CA VAL A 178 -16.93 -4.07 -8.60
C VAL A 178 -16.59 -2.58 -8.53
N ALA A 179 -16.75 -1.87 -9.65
CA ALA A 179 -16.53 -0.43 -9.70
C ALA A 179 -17.47 0.31 -8.72
N LYS A 180 -16.98 1.40 -8.11
CA LYS A 180 -17.72 2.25 -7.18
C LYS A 180 -18.79 3.08 -7.91
N ASN A 181 -19.86 2.44 -8.35
CA ASN A 181 -21.05 3.10 -8.89
C ASN A 181 -22.22 2.90 -7.92
N ALA A 182 -22.95 3.97 -7.65
CA ALA A 182 -23.86 4.07 -6.51
C ALA A 182 -25.21 3.35 -6.68
N GLN A 183 -25.52 2.76 -7.85
CA GLN A 183 -26.83 2.14 -8.09
C GLN A 183 -26.71 0.92 -8.99
N ASN A 184 -26.38 -0.23 -8.41
CA ASN A 184 -26.58 -1.53 -9.05
C ASN A 184 -27.51 -2.36 -8.16
N GLU A 185 -28.80 -2.43 -8.48
CA GLU A 185 -29.74 -3.20 -7.66
C GLU A 185 -29.54 -4.70 -7.82
N TYR A 186 -29.11 -5.19 -8.98
CA TYR A 186 -29.05 -6.62 -9.28
C TYR A 186 -27.64 -7.23 -9.17
N THR A 187 -26.62 -6.45 -8.78
CA THR A 187 -25.25 -6.96 -8.65
C THR A 187 -24.90 -7.21 -7.18
N PHE A 188 -24.43 -8.41 -6.88
CA PHE A 188 -23.94 -8.80 -5.56
C PHE A 188 -22.46 -9.12 -5.62
N GLN A 189 -21.66 -8.50 -4.77
CA GLN A 189 -20.22 -8.71 -4.70
C GLN A 189 -19.89 -9.68 -3.56
N VAL A 190 -19.46 -10.89 -3.92
CA VAL A 190 -19.13 -11.97 -2.98
C VAL A 190 -17.78 -11.74 -2.29
N LEU A 191 -16.82 -11.15 -3.01
CA LEU A 191 -15.54 -10.74 -2.45
C LEU A 191 -15.72 -9.46 -1.62
N PRO A 192 -15.25 -9.39 -0.36
CA PRO A 192 -15.32 -8.17 0.42
C PRO A 192 -14.69 -6.94 -0.25
N GLU A 193 -15.22 -5.75 0.06
CA GLU A 193 -14.62 -4.50 -0.42
C GLU A 193 -13.26 -4.23 0.25
N MET A 194 -12.32 -3.66 -0.51
CA MET A 194 -10.98 -3.31 -0.02
C MET A 194 -11.00 -2.30 1.14
N LYS A 195 -12.09 -1.54 1.30
CA LYS A 195 -12.26 -0.63 2.44
C LYS A 195 -12.13 -1.39 3.77
N TRP A 196 -12.79 -2.54 3.89
CA TRP A 196 -12.73 -3.36 5.10
C TRP A 196 -11.34 -3.94 5.35
N SER A 197 -10.64 -4.37 4.29
CA SER A 197 -9.25 -4.82 4.40
C SER A 197 -8.31 -3.69 4.86
N ALA A 198 -8.55 -2.46 4.41
CA ALA A 198 -7.81 -1.28 4.84
C ALA A 198 -8.05 -0.94 6.32
N ASP A 199 -9.31 -1.03 6.78
CA ASP A 199 -9.68 -0.90 8.19
C ASP A 199 -8.99 -1.98 9.04
N ALA A 200 -9.00 -3.24 8.58
CA ALA A 200 -8.34 -4.34 9.26
C ALA A 200 -6.83 -4.14 9.42
N ILE A 201 -6.16 -3.70 8.36
CA ILE A 201 -4.72 -3.40 8.40
C ILE A 201 -4.45 -2.26 9.38
N LEU A 202 -5.26 -1.20 9.37
CA LEU A 202 -5.11 -0.07 10.31
C LEU A 202 -5.26 -0.54 11.76
N ASP A 203 -6.28 -1.34 12.06
CA ASP A 203 -6.53 -1.85 13.41
C ASP A 203 -5.39 -2.75 13.90
N ILE A 204 -4.86 -3.63 13.03
CA ILE A 204 -3.73 -4.51 13.34
C ILE A 204 -2.46 -3.68 13.61
N VAL A 205 -2.18 -2.70 12.76
CA VAL A 205 -1.03 -1.80 12.88
C VAL A 205 -1.09 -0.98 14.19
N GLN A 206 -2.29 -0.48 14.54
CA GLN A 206 -2.52 0.22 15.80
C GLN A 206 -2.33 -0.72 16.99
N ALA A 207 -2.85 -1.94 16.92
CA ALA A 207 -2.72 -2.91 18.00
C ALA A 207 -1.27 -3.37 18.24
N TYR A 208 -0.44 -3.41 17.18
CA TYR A 208 1.01 -3.63 17.33
C TYR A 208 1.79 -2.38 17.76
N GLY A 209 1.16 -1.20 17.84
CA GLY A 209 1.82 0.04 18.23
C GLY A 209 2.82 0.56 17.19
N TRP A 210 2.62 0.25 15.91
CA TRP A 210 3.55 0.67 14.85
C TRP A 210 3.38 2.17 14.53
N SER A 211 4.47 2.93 14.67
CA SER A 211 4.48 4.39 14.45
C SER A 211 5.10 4.81 13.11
N ARG A 212 5.99 3.99 12.53
CA ARG A 212 6.71 4.27 11.28
C ARG A 212 6.59 3.09 10.34
N ILE A 213 5.81 3.23 9.28
CA ILE A 213 5.38 2.11 8.45
C ILE A 213 5.82 2.32 7.00
N SER A 214 6.38 1.28 6.39
CA SER A 214 6.60 1.20 4.95
C SER A 214 5.44 0.45 4.29
N LEU A 215 4.96 0.96 3.16
CA LEU A 215 3.91 0.32 2.37
C LEU A 215 4.45 -0.02 0.97
N PHE A 216 4.47 -1.29 0.59
CA PHE A 216 4.76 -1.74 -0.77
C PHE A 216 3.49 -2.23 -1.44
N TYR A 217 3.21 -1.74 -2.64
CA TYR A 217 2.05 -2.16 -3.41
C TYR A 217 2.32 -2.12 -4.92
N ASP A 218 1.72 -3.01 -5.69
CA ASP A 218 1.81 -3.04 -7.16
C ASP A 218 0.51 -2.61 -7.86
N ASP A 219 -0.64 -2.87 -7.23
CA ASP A 219 -1.99 -2.61 -7.74
C ASP A 219 -2.67 -1.39 -7.07
N GLU A 220 -3.73 -0.87 -7.69
CA GLU A 220 -4.54 0.25 -7.18
C GLU A 220 -5.17 -0.04 -5.80
N LYS A 221 -5.34 -1.32 -5.48
CA LYS A 221 -5.70 -1.83 -4.15
C LYS A 221 -4.88 -1.18 -3.03
N GLY A 222 -3.57 -1.00 -3.25
CA GLY A 222 -2.67 -0.40 -2.26
C GLY A 222 -2.97 1.07 -1.96
N ILE A 223 -3.56 1.81 -2.91
CA ILE A 223 -3.92 3.22 -2.74
C ILE A 223 -5.02 3.36 -1.69
N SER A 224 -6.03 2.47 -1.73
CA SER A 224 -7.12 2.50 -0.75
C SER A 224 -6.64 2.25 0.70
N VAL A 225 -5.62 1.41 0.86
CA VAL A 225 -4.99 1.14 2.16
C VAL A 225 -4.12 2.34 2.58
N LEU A 226 -3.37 2.91 1.65
CA LEU A 226 -2.55 4.11 1.90
C LEU A 226 -3.42 5.28 2.38
N GLU A 227 -4.51 5.59 1.68
CA GLU A 227 -5.46 6.65 2.06
C GLU A 227 -5.98 6.43 3.49
N ARG A 228 -6.30 5.18 3.82
CA ARG A 228 -6.82 4.83 5.14
C ARG A 228 -5.76 4.97 6.24
N LEU A 229 -4.54 4.50 6.00
CA LEU A 229 -3.42 4.64 6.94
C LEU A 229 -3.03 6.11 7.17
N MET A 230 -3.06 6.93 6.12
CA MET A 230 -2.77 8.37 6.19
C MET A 230 -3.83 9.19 6.94
N THR A 231 -5.03 8.65 7.12
CA THR A 231 -6.09 9.31 7.92
C THR A 231 -5.68 9.42 9.39
N ASN A 232 -4.80 8.54 9.87
CA ASN A 232 -4.30 8.57 11.24
C ASN A 232 -3.02 9.41 11.35
N HIS A 233 -3.13 10.62 11.89
CA HIS A 233 -2.01 11.56 12.01
C HIS A 233 -0.91 11.15 13.00
N SER A 234 -1.12 10.09 13.78
CA SER A 234 -0.11 9.57 14.73
C SER A 234 0.98 8.71 14.08
N MET A 235 0.83 8.35 12.80
CA MET A 235 1.71 7.42 12.09
C MET A 235 2.43 8.09 10.93
N ALA A 236 3.73 7.80 10.77
CA ALA A 236 4.50 8.18 9.61
C ALA A 236 4.51 7.04 8.59
N VAL A 237 3.82 7.23 7.47
CA VAL A 237 3.71 6.22 6.40
C VAL A 237 4.55 6.66 5.21
N LYS A 238 5.43 5.77 4.72
CA LYS A 238 6.15 5.95 3.46
C LYS A 238 5.79 4.81 2.53
N ALA A 239 5.36 5.13 1.31
CA ALA A 239 4.84 4.14 0.38
C ALA A 239 5.64 4.10 -0.92
N TRP A 240 5.80 2.90 -1.48
CA TRP A 240 6.46 2.65 -2.75
C TRP A 240 5.54 1.84 -3.65
N ARG A 241 5.26 2.38 -4.83
CA ARG A 241 4.57 1.66 -5.90
C ARG A 241 5.59 0.85 -6.69
N LEU A 242 5.45 -0.47 -6.67
CA LEU A 242 6.31 -1.38 -7.39
C LEU A 242 5.79 -1.60 -8.82
N PRO A 243 6.69 -1.68 -9.82
CA PRO A 243 6.27 -1.94 -11.19
C PRO A 243 5.82 -3.40 -11.34
N ASN A 244 4.69 -3.61 -12.01
CA ASN A 244 4.05 -4.93 -12.19
C ASN A 244 4.58 -5.71 -13.40
N LYS A 245 5.75 -5.35 -13.97
CA LYS A 245 6.32 -6.01 -15.15
C LYS A 245 7.69 -6.61 -14.83
N ALA A 246 7.77 -7.94 -14.95
CA ALA A 246 8.99 -8.74 -14.87
C ALA A 246 10.02 -8.28 -15.91
N SER A 247 10.86 -7.35 -15.51
CA SER A 247 12.00 -6.87 -16.28
C SER A 247 13.18 -6.77 -15.33
N ASN A 248 14.41 -6.84 -15.85
CA ASN A 248 15.61 -6.66 -15.00
C ASN A 248 15.57 -5.33 -14.21
N GLY A 249 14.87 -4.31 -14.73
CA GLY A 249 14.64 -3.04 -14.03
C GLY A 249 13.74 -3.16 -12.78
N GLN A 250 12.85 -4.15 -12.70
CA GLN A 250 11.98 -4.37 -11.53
C GLN A 250 12.80 -4.80 -10.31
N ARG A 251 13.77 -5.72 -10.48
CA ARG A 251 14.66 -6.16 -9.40
C ARG A 251 15.45 -4.99 -8.81
N GLN A 252 16.04 -4.17 -9.69
CA GLN A 252 16.78 -2.99 -9.26
C GLN A 252 15.88 -1.98 -8.55
N SER A 253 14.70 -1.68 -9.10
CA SER A 253 13.75 -0.75 -8.49
C SER A 253 13.27 -1.20 -7.10
N ILE A 254 13.03 -2.50 -6.92
CA ILE A 254 12.67 -3.07 -5.60
C ILE A 254 13.86 -2.96 -4.64
N ARG A 255 15.07 -3.29 -5.09
CA ARG A 255 16.29 -3.15 -4.29
C ARG A 255 16.52 -1.71 -3.84
N ASP A 256 16.39 -0.74 -4.75
CA ASP A 256 16.52 0.68 -4.45
C ASP A 256 15.48 1.12 -3.42
N ALA A 257 14.23 0.65 -3.55
CA ALA A 257 13.17 0.96 -2.59
C ALA A 257 13.45 0.39 -1.19
N LEU A 258 13.98 -0.84 -1.10
CA LEU A 258 14.40 -1.46 0.16
C LEU A 258 15.61 -0.75 0.79
N VAL A 259 16.57 -0.29 -0.03
CA VAL A 259 17.71 0.51 0.43
C VAL A 259 17.24 1.87 0.97
N GLU A 260 16.33 2.54 0.27
CA GLU A 260 15.73 3.80 0.74
C GLU A 260 14.93 3.61 2.04
N MET A 261 14.19 2.51 2.16
CA MET A 261 13.50 2.14 3.39
C MET A 261 14.49 2.00 4.57
N ARG A 262 15.63 1.34 4.35
CA ARG A 262 16.70 1.20 5.35
C ARG A 262 17.32 2.55 5.73
N LYS A 263 17.59 3.43 4.76
CA LYS A 263 18.14 4.77 5.02
C LYS A 263 17.22 5.58 5.94
N VAL A 264 15.90 5.42 5.78
CA VAL A 264 14.89 6.11 6.61
C VAL A 264 14.70 5.44 7.98
N LEU A 265 15.32 4.28 8.25
CA LEU A 265 15.20 3.52 9.49
C LEU A 265 13.76 3.08 9.78
N ILE A 266 13.08 2.57 8.74
CA ILE A 266 11.75 1.95 8.90
C ILE A 266 11.95 0.44 9.06
N GLU A 267 11.40 -0.12 10.13
CA GLU A 267 11.52 -1.54 10.46
C GLU A 267 10.22 -2.32 10.16
N THR A 268 9.06 -1.66 10.19
CA THR A 268 7.76 -2.33 9.99
C THR A 268 7.20 -2.05 8.60
N THR A 269 6.83 -3.12 7.90
CA THR A 269 6.45 -3.12 6.48
C THR A 269 5.11 -3.81 6.26
N VAL A 270 4.24 -3.17 5.50
CA VAL A 270 3.01 -3.72 4.97
C VAL A 270 3.17 -3.95 3.46
N VAL A 271 2.86 -5.16 2.99
CA VAL A 271 3.02 -5.58 1.60
C VAL A 271 1.67 -5.98 1.00
N LEU A 272 1.28 -5.31 -0.08
CA LEU A 272 0.09 -5.59 -0.90
C LEU A 272 0.51 -5.79 -2.36
N CYS A 273 1.22 -6.88 -2.61
CA CYS A 273 1.76 -7.20 -3.93
C CYS A 273 1.30 -8.58 -4.40
N SER A 274 1.28 -8.77 -5.72
CA SER A 274 1.15 -10.06 -6.37
C SER A 274 2.25 -11.04 -5.95
N LYS A 275 1.94 -12.34 -6.02
CA LYS A 275 2.87 -13.45 -5.71
C LYS A 275 4.24 -13.30 -6.37
N GLU A 276 4.27 -12.94 -7.66
CA GLU A 276 5.51 -12.76 -8.43
C GLU A 276 6.39 -11.64 -7.86
N THR A 277 5.76 -10.51 -7.54
CA THR A 277 6.46 -9.34 -6.98
C THR A 277 6.94 -9.61 -5.57
N VAL A 278 6.14 -10.31 -4.76
CA VAL A 278 6.51 -10.71 -3.39
C VAL A 278 7.71 -11.66 -3.40
N ASN A 279 7.77 -12.60 -4.34
CA ASN A 279 8.92 -13.50 -4.48
C ASN A 279 10.23 -12.71 -4.72
N ILE A 280 10.21 -11.76 -5.65
CA ILE A 280 11.37 -10.89 -5.93
C ILE A 280 11.71 -10.02 -4.72
N LEU A 281 10.70 -9.48 -4.04
CA LEU A 281 10.88 -8.64 -2.85
C LEU A 281 11.53 -9.41 -1.70
N LEU A 282 11.09 -10.64 -1.43
CA LEU A 282 11.67 -11.49 -0.38
C LEU A 282 13.11 -11.90 -0.73
N ASP A 283 13.41 -12.21 -1.99
CA ASP A 283 14.78 -12.48 -2.44
C ASP A 283 15.70 -11.27 -2.21
N GLN A 284 15.26 -10.07 -2.62
CA GLN A 284 16.06 -8.86 -2.40
C GLN A 284 16.18 -8.49 -0.92
N ALA A 285 15.12 -8.70 -0.14
CA ALA A 285 15.16 -8.50 1.32
C ALA A 285 16.13 -9.47 2.00
N ARG A 286 16.23 -10.72 1.52
CA ARG A 286 17.19 -11.72 1.97
C ARG A 286 18.63 -11.30 1.69
N ASP A 287 18.93 -10.90 0.45
CA ASP A 287 20.26 -10.42 0.05
C ASP A 287 20.71 -9.22 0.89
N LEU A 288 19.74 -8.39 1.25
CA LEU A 288 19.93 -7.21 2.07
C LEU A 288 19.95 -7.52 3.58
N ALA A 289 19.85 -8.78 4.00
CA ALA A 289 19.80 -9.19 5.42
C ALA A 289 18.59 -8.64 6.21
N MET A 290 17.56 -8.12 5.54
CA MET A 290 16.35 -7.53 6.16
C MET A 290 15.39 -8.58 6.71
N LEU A 291 15.71 -9.85 6.55
CA LEU A 291 14.97 -10.97 7.13
C LEU A 291 15.65 -11.56 8.38
N SER A 292 16.86 -11.09 8.75
CA SER A 292 17.73 -11.78 9.72
C SER A 292 17.89 -11.14 11.11
N LEU A 293 18.07 -9.81 11.26
CA LEU A 293 18.10 -9.03 12.54
C LEU A 293 18.46 -7.52 12.30
N PRO A 294 18.03 -6.51 13.11
CA PRO A 294 16.96 -6.52 14.12
C PRO A 294 15.56 -6.50 13.47
N PRO A 295 14.46 -6.81 14.20
CA PRO A 295 13.31 -7.50 13.64
C PRO A 295 12.46 -6.58 12.76
N TYR A 296 12.70 -6.64 11.45
CA TYR A 296 11.77 -6.08 10.50
C TYR A 296 10.41 -6.78 10.68
N GLY A 297 9.37 -6.01 10.97
CA GLY A 297 8.01 -6.51 11.07
C GLY A 297 7.40 -6.59 9.68
N TRP A 298 6.91 -7.76 9.27
CA TRP A 298 6.30 -7.93 7.94
C TRP A 298 4.84 -8.34 8.07
N LEU A 299 3.96 -7.53 7.48
CA LEU A 299 2.53 -7.81 7.34
C LEU A 299 2.18 -7.92 5.86
N PHE A 300 1.73 -9.08 5.42
CA PHE A 300 1.26 -9.34 4.07
C PHE A 300 -0.27 -9.33 4.05
N TYR A 301 -0.83 -8.70 3.02
CA TYR A 301 -2.23 -8.86 2.67
C TYR A 301 -2.33 -9.86 1.51
N ASP A 302 -2.88 -11.04 1.79
CA ASP A 302 -3.03 -12.11 0.81
C ASP A 302 -4.43 -12.73 0.91
N PRO A 303 -5.45 -12.13 0.29
CA PRO A 303 -6.78 -12.72 0.28
C PRO A 303 -6.82 -14.07 -0.47
N GLU A 304 -5.85 -14.32 -1.34
CA GLU A 304 -5.77 -15.51 -2.21
C GLU A 304 -5.13 -16.73 -1.52
N ASP A 305 -4.34 -16.52 -0.46
CA ASP A 305 -3.54 -17.54 0.26
C ASP A 305 -2.50 -18.23 -0.66
N ASP A 306 -1.97 -17.49 -1.64
CA ASP A 306 -1.03 -17.95 -2.67
C ASP A 306 0.44 -17.76 -2.26
N ILE A 307 0.72 -16.80 -1.36
CA ILE A 307 2.06 -16.46 -0.88
C ILE A 307 2.55 -17.48 0.15
N LYS A 308 1.64 -18.24 0.78
CA LYS A 308 1.95 -19.28 1.77
C LYS A 308 3.06 -20.24 1.30
N ILE A 309 3.00 -20.65 0.02
CA ILE A 309 3.98 -21.56 -0.60
C ILE A 309 5.38 -20.92 -0.67
N LEU A 310 5.47 -19.59 -0.84
CA LEU A 310 6.76 -18.90 -0.92
C LEU A 310 7.50 -18.92 0.42
N PHE A 311 6.79 -18.82 1.55
CA PHE A 311 7.42 -18.85 2.87
C PHE A 311 8.09 -20.19 3.17
N GLU A 312 7.63 -21.30 2.59
CA GLU A 312 8.27 -22.61 2.73
C GLU A 312 9.68 -22.66 2.15
N SER A 313 10.04 -21.74 1.25
CA SER A 313 11.40 -21.63 0.69
C SER A 313 12.38 -20.88 1.60
N TYR A 314 11.89 -20.20 2.64
CA TYR A 314 12.69 -19.37 3.56
C TYR A 314 12.77 -19.96 4.98
N ARG A 315 12.78 -21.29 5.11
CA ARG A 315 12.85 -21.99 6.41
C ARG A 315 14.06 -21.65 7.26
N ASP A 316 15.16 -21.24 6.62
CA ASP A 316 16.43 -20.94 7.27
C ASP A 316 16.45 -19.60 8.01
N ILE A 317 15.35 -18.82 7.96
CA ILE A 317 15.33 -17.43 8.39
C ILE A 317 14.37 -17.21 9.58
N SER A 318 14.86 -16.51 10.61
CA SER A 318 14.18 -16.20 11.87
C SER A 318 13.16 -15.04 11.78
N CYS A 319 12.47 -14.89 10.64
CA CYS A 319 11.51 -13.81 10.44
C CYS A 319 10.08 -14.28 10.72
N ASN A 320 9.32 -13.48 11.48
CA ASN A 320 7.90 -13.72 11.69
C ASN A 320 7.10 -12.98 10.63
N PHE A 321 6.58 -13.71 9.65
CA PHE A 321 5.69 -13.15 8.66
C PHE A 321 4.25 -13.23 9.17
N THR A 322 3.56 -12.09 9.24
CA THR A 322 2.13 -12.05 9.53
C THR A 322 1.38 -11.90 8.22
N VAL A 323 0.36 -12.72 7.98
CA VAL A 323 -0.43 -12.71 6.75
C VAL A 323 -1.91 -12.57 7.11
N LEU A 324 -2.57 -11.62 6.46
CA LEU A 324 -4.00 -11.39 6.56
C LEU A 324 -4.71 -12.06 5.37
N THR A 325 -5.52 -13.07 5.64
CA THR A 325 -6.22 -13.88 4.63
C THR A 325 -7.74 -13.84 4.81
N LEU A 326 -8.48 -14.01 3.72
CA LEU A 326 -9.95 -14.20 3.78
C LEU A 326 -10.31 -15.65 4.12
N LEU A 327 -9.46 -16.61 3.74
CA LEU A 327 -9.69 -18.03 3.96
C LEU A 327 -9.40 -18.44 5.42
N PRO A 328 -10.08 -19.49 5.92
CA PRO A 328 -9.83 -20.00 7.27
C PRO A 328 -8.46 -20.70 7.35
N PHE A 329 -7.85 -20.65 8.53
CA PHE A 329 -6.47 -21.10 8.79
C PHE A 329 -6.20 -22.56 8.35
N ASN A 330 -7.11 -23.49 8.64
CA ASN A 330 -6.97 -24.92 8.31
C ASN A 330 -7.67 -25.30 6.99
N PHE A 331 -7.75 -24.40 6.02
CA PHE A 331 -8.34 -24.72 4.72
C PHE A 331 -7.44 -25.70 3.95
N SER A 332 -7.97 -26.87 3.61
CA SER A 332 -7.32 -27.81 2.69
C SER A 332 -8.07 -27.81 1.37
N LEU A 333 -7.34 -27.65 0.27
CA LEU A 333 -7.93 -27.65 -1.05
C LEU A 333 -8.24 -29.10 -1.49
N PRO A 334 -9.40 -29.38 -2.10
CA PRO A 334 -9.63 -30.65 -2.77
C PRO A 334 -8.62 -30.84 -3.90
N SER A 335 -8.13 -32.06 -4.09
CA SER A 335 -7.07 -32.36 -5.08
C SER A 335 -7.45 -31.90 -6.49
N GLY A 336 -6.65 -31.03 -7.11
CA GLY A 336 -6.74 -30.68 -8.54
C GLY A 336 -7.13 -29.24 -8.88
N SER A 337 -7.60 -28.42 -7.94
CA SER A 337 -8.02 -27.04 -8.25
C SER A 337 -6.86 -26.02 -8.28
N GLN A 338 -6.90 -25.07 -9.21
CA GLN A 338 -5.77 -24.17 -9.53
C GLN A 338 -5.54 -23.01 -8.55
N SER A 339 -6.60 -22.51 -7.88
CA SER A 339 -6.51 -21.40 -6.91
C SER A 339 -7.50 -21.59 -5.76
N ARG A 340 -7.03 -21.43 -4.52
CA ARG A 340 -7.79 -21.69 -3.28
C ARG A 340 -8.95 -20.72 -3.11
N LEU A 341 -8.72 -19.44 -3.36
CA LEU A 341 -9.77 -18.42 -3.25
C LEU A 341 -10.83 -18.56 -4.35
N ASN A 342 -10.43 -18.75 -5.61
CA ASN A 342 -11.38 -18.87 -6.72
C ASN A 342 -12.33 -20.05 -6.53
N TYR A 343 -11.82 -21.20 -6.11
CA TYR A 343 -12.63 -22.36 -5.76
C TYR A 343 -13.60 -22.05 -4.60
N SER A 344 -13.11 -21.39 -3.55
CA SER A 344 -13.92 -21.06 -2.37
C SER A 344 -15.06 -20.10 -2.70
N LEU A 345 -14.77 -19.05 -3.47
CA LEU A 345 -15.77 -18.08 -3.93
C LEU A 345 -16.80 -18.72 -4.89
N ALA A 346 -16.38 -19.67 -5.75
CA ALA A 346 -17.29 -20.42 -6.61
C ALA A 346 -18.25 -21.31 -5.82
N SER A 347 -17.71 -22.05 -4.85
CA SER A 347 -18.52 -22.90 -3.96
C SER A 347 -19.50 -22.07 -3.14
N ASP A 348 -19.05 -20.91 -2.65
CA ASP A 348 -19.88 -19.97 -1.90
C ASP A 348 -21.01 -19.38 -2.75
N ALA A 349 -20.71 -18.95 -3.98
CA ALA A 349 -21.73 -18.45 -4.89
C ALA A 349 -22.79 -19.52 -5.22
N LEU A 350 -22.36 -20.77 -5.46
CA LEU A 350 -23.29 -21.89 -5.69
C LEU A 350 -24.15 -22.18 -4.45
N LYS A 351 -23.55 -22.20 -3.26
CA LYS A 351 -24.26 -22.44 -1.99
C LYS A 351 -25.28 -21.36 -1.69
N LEU A 352 -24.97 -20.12 -2.06
CA LEU A 352 -25.84 -18.97 -1.88
C LEU A 352 -27.07 -19.08 -2.80
N VAL A 353 -26.86 -19.43 -4.08
CA VAL A 353 -27.96 -19.67 -5.03
C VAL A 353 -28.82 -20.85 -4.61
N SER A 354 -28.21 -21.95 -4.13
CA SER A 354 -28.98 -23.12 -3.70
C SER A 354 -29.81 -22.88 -2.45
N SER A 355 -29.25 -22.19 -1.46
CA SER A 355 -30.00 -21.77 -0.28
C SER A 355 -31.15 -20.85 -0.65
N ALA A 356 -30.93 -19.89 -1.56
CA ALA A 356 -31.98 -18.99 -2.01
C ALA A 356 -33.10 -19.74 -2.75
N TYR A 357 -32.75 -20.68 -3.62
CA TYR A 357 -33.73 -21.50 -4.34
C TYR A 357 -34.55 -22.38 -3.41
N ASN A 358 -33.92 -23.04 -2.42
CA ASN A 358 -34.65 -23.88 -1.46
C ASN A 358 -35.68 -23.07 -0.66
N ILE A 359 -35.33 -21.87 -0.19
CA ILE A 359 -36.26 -20.96 0.50
C ILE A 359 -37.44 -20.60 -0.41
N ILE A 360 -37.18 -20.31 -1.69
CA ILE A 360 -38.22 -19.97 -2.67
C ILE A 360 -39.12 -21.18 -2.95
N ALA A 361 -38.53 -22.36 -3.13
CA ALA A 361 -39.25 -23.60 -3.40
C ALA A 361 -40.16 -24.01 -2.23
N GLU A 362 -39.70 -23.86 -0.99
CA GLU A 362 -40.50 -24.10 0.21
C GLU A 362 -41.69 -23.15 0.31
N ASN A 363 -41.47 -21.84 0.11
CA ASN A 363 -42.53 -20.83 0.13
C ASN A 363 -43.56 -21.01 -1.00
N THR A 364 -43.11 -21.53 -2.15
CA THR A 364 -43.99 -21.80 -3.29
C THR A 364 -44.84 -23.04 -3.04
N LYS A 365 -44.25 -24.11 -2.47
CA LYS A 365 -44.99 -25.29 -2.01
C LYS A 365 -46.03 -24.93 -0.94
N ALA A 366 -45.71 -24.01 -0.05
CA ALA A 366 -46.64 -23.53 0.97
C ALA A 366 -47.80 -22.68 0.41
N SER A 367 -47.63 -22.05 -0.76
CA SER A 367 -48.63 -21.15 -1.37
C SER A 367 -49.42 -21.76 -2.54
N ASN A 368 -49.18 -23.02 -2.93
CA ASN A 368 -49.85 -23.74 -4.03
C ASN A 368 -49.81 -23.00 -5.39
N ASN A 369 -48.87 -22.07 -5.60
CA ASN A 369 -48.72 -21.33 -6.85
C ASN A 369 -47.67 -21.99 -7.75
N SER A 370 -47.81 -21.86 -9.07
CA SER A 370 -46.76 -22.23 -10.03
C SER A 370 -45.72 -21.12 -10.13
N LEU A 371 -44.44 -21.52 -10.24
CA LEU A 371 -43.30 -20.61 -10.27
C LEU A 371 -42.98 -20.27 -11.73
N THR A 372 -43.23 -19.03 -12.16
CA THR A 372 -42.87 -18.54 -13.49
C THR A 372 -41.42 -17.99 -13.50
N ASP A 373 -40.76 -18.00 -14.66
CA ASP A 373 -39.37 -17.49 -14.81
C ASP A 373 -39.19 -16.05 -14.29
N ILE A 374 -40.17 -15.18 -14.52
CA ILE A 374 -40.13 -13.77 -14.10
C ILE A 374 -40.24 -13.67 -12.58
N SER A 375 -41.18 -14.43 -12.00
CA SER A 375 -41.36 -14.46 -10.54
C SER A 375 -40.12 -15.05 -9.85
N LEU A 376 -39.49 -16.07 -10.42
CA LEU A 376 -38.27 -16.68 -9.89
C LEU A 376 -37.12 -15.66 -9.83
N LYS A 377 -36.87 -14.90 -10.92
CA LYS A 377 -35.82 -13.87 -10.98
C LYS A 377 -36.01 -12.79 -9.92
N PHE A 378 -37.25 -12.31 -9.76
CA PHE A 378 -37.60 -11.31 -8.75
C PHE A 378 -37.38 -11.82 -7.32
N TRP A 379 -37.88 -13.02 -7.02
CA TRP A 379 -37.74 -13.62 -5.69
C TRP A 379 -36.28 -13.97 -5.37
N LEU A 380 -35.50 -14.45 -6.35
CA LEU A 380 -34.07 -14.67 -6.20
C LEU A 380 -33.36 -13.38 -5.79
N ASN A 381 -33.53 -12.29 -6.53
CA ASN A 381 -32.89 -11.01 -6.17
C ASN A 381 -33.22 -10.56 -4.73
N ARG A 382 -34.47 -10.74 -4.29
CA ARG A 382 -34.91 -10.36 -2.94
C ARG A 382 -34.36 -11.28 -1.85
N VAL A 383 -34.39 -12.60 -2.07
CA VAL A 383 -33.89 -13.59 -1.11
C VAL A 383 -32.37 -13.51 -1.00
N LEU A 384 -31.65 -13.33 -2.12
CA LEU A 384 -30.19 -13.15 -2.11
C LEU A 384 -29.77 -11.97 -1.23
N ARG A 385 -30.47 -10.82 -1.31
CA ARG A 385 -30.17 -9.64 -0.50
C ARG A 385 -30.36 -9.85 1.01
N ASN A 386 -31.36 -10.65 1.39
CA ASN A 386 -31.66 -10.94 2.79
C ASN A 386 -31.12 -12.32 3.23
N SER A 387 -30.27 -12.94 2.41
CA SER A 387 -29.72 -14.26 2.72
C SER A 387 -28.65 -14.15 3.80
N ASN A 388 -28.65 -15.13 4.70
CA ASN A 388 -27.61 -15.31 5.69
C ASN A 388 -27.13 -16.75 5.58
N VAL A 389 -26.02 -16.95 4.86
CA VAL A 389 -25.46 -18.27 4.57
C VAL A 389 -23.99 -18.29 4.96
N THR A 390 -23.55 -19.34 5.64
CA THR A 390 -22.13 -19.55 5.95
C THR A 390 -21.48 -20.37 4.84
N GLY A 391 -20.57 -19.75 4.09
CA GLY A 391 -19.72 -20.37 3.08
C GLY A 391 -18.37 -20.84 3.62
N LEU A 392 -17.49 -21.26 2.71
CA LEU A 392 -16.07 -21.55 2.94
C LEU A 392 -15.27 -20.29 3.29
N THR A 393 -15.61 -19.14 2.69
CA THR A 393 -14.98 -17.84 3.01
C THR A 393 -15.62 -17.15 4.22
N GLY A 394 -16.44 -17.85 5.00
CA GLY A 394 -17.17 -17.31 6.15
C GLY A 394 -18.59 -16.88 5.81
N MET A 395 -19.13 -15.95 6.59
CA MET A 395 -20.53 -15.52 6.49
C MET A 395 -20.76 -14.66 5.23
N LEU A 396 -21.83 -14.97 4.51
CA LEU A 396 -22.27 -14.31 3.28
C LEU A 396 -23.55 -13.53 3.61
N GLN A 397 -23.37 -12.26 3.95
CA GLN A 397 -24.44 -11.31 4.17
C GLN A 397 -24.17 -10.09 3.29
N PHE A 398 -25.23 -9.48 2.74
CA PHE A 398 -25.10 -8.31 1.88
C PHE A 398 -25.78 -7.09 2.49
N ASN A 399 -25.22 -5.92 2.21
CA ASN A 399 -25.86 -4.63 2.50
C ASN A 399 -26.91 -4.27 1.43
N ALA A 400 -27.56 -3.12 1.60
CA ALA A 400 -28.57 -2.61 0.65
C ALA A 400 -28.05 -2.50 -0.80
N HIS A 401 -26.75 -2.30 -1.00
CA HIS A 401 -26.08 -2.16 -2.29
C HIS A 401 -25.51 -3.49 -2.84
N GLY A 402 -25.84 -4.63 -2.23
CA GLY A 402 -25.34 -5.93 -2.67
C GLY A 402 -23.86 -6.17 -2.35
N ARG A 403 -23.26 -5.41 -1.43
CA ARG A 403 -21.87 -5.59 -0.99
C ARG A 403 -21.81 -6.48 0.23
N ARG A 404 -20.86 -7.40 0.25
CA ARG A 404 -20.69 -8.30 1.39
C ARG A 404 -20.29 -7.53 2.65
N ASN A 405 -21.04 -7.72 3.72
CA ASN A 405 -20.75 -7.26 5.08
C ASN A 405 -20.77 -8.45 6.06
N ASN A 406 -20.37 -8.20 7.31
CA ASN A 406 -20.38 -9.19 8.39
C ASN A 406 -19.60 -10.48 8.05
N PHE A 407 -18.29 -10.34 7.91
CA PHE A 407 -17.34 -11.43 7.66
C PHE A 407 -16.11 -11.23 8.55
N TYR A 408 -15.26 -12.26 8.63
CA TYR A 408 -14.00 -12.17 9.36
C TYR A 408 -12.80 -12.42 8.45
N LEU A 409 -11.67 -11.82 8.81
CA LEU A 409 -10.37 -12.08 8.22
C LEU A 409 -9.53 -12.87 9.22
N THR A 410 -8.75 -13.81 8.71
CA THR A 410 -7.87 -14.66 9.51
C THR A 410 -6.48 -14.05 9.52
N LEU A 411 -5.91 -13.88 10.71
CA LEU A 411 -4.54 -13.44 10.90
C LEU A 411 -3.66 -14.64 11.19
N THR A 412 -2.74 -14.95 10.28
CA THR A 412 -1.83 -16.09 10.39
C THR A 412 -0.40 -15.63 10.57
N SER A 413 0.34 -16.26 11.47
CA SER A 413 1.78 -16.03 11.64
C SER A 413 2.55 -17.23 11.08
N PHE A 414 3.60 -16.95 10.31
CA PHE A 414 4.51 -17.95 9.76
C PHE A 414 5.88 -17.76 10.40
N THR A 415 6.44 -18.84 10.95
CA THR A 415 7.75 -18.86 11.60
C THR A 415 8.58 -19.99 10.98
N GLY A 416 9.05 -19.80 9.74
CA GLY A 416 9.90 -20.73 8.98
C GLY A 416 9.30 -22.11 8.72
N VAL A 417 9.17 -22.92 9.76
CA VAL A 417 8.68 -24.30 9.77
C VAL A 417 7.20 -24.39 10.15
N GLU A 418 6.72 -23.52 11.03
CA GLU A 418 5.37 -23.62 11.59
C GLU A 418 4.48 -22.44 11.21
N THR A 419 3.18 -22.71 11.14
CA THR A 419 2.14 -21.73 10.89
C THR A 419 1.21 -21.71 12.09
N TYR A 420 0.89 -20.53 12.60
CA TYR A 420 0.03 -20.37 13.78
C TYR A 420 -1.10 -19.39 13.50
N LEU A 421 -2.29 -19.69 14.02
CA LEU A 421 -3.42 -18.77 14.00
C LEU A 421 -3.21 -17.66 15.03
N ARG A 422 -2.92 -16.44 14.59
CA ARG A 422 -2.65 -15.30 15.49
C ARG A 422 -3.92 -14.62 15.97
N GLY A 423 -4.99 -14.65 15.18
CA GLY A 423 -6.22 -13.96 15.53
C GLY A 423 -7.26 -13.91 14.42
N TYR A 424 -8.36 -13.23 14.72
CA TYR A 424 -9.41 -12.90 13.77
C TYR A 424 -9.72 -11.40 13.83
N TRP A 425 -9.99 -10.82 12.68
CA TRP A 425 -10.56 -9.47 12.56
C TRP A 425 -11.98 -9.57 12.01
N TYR A 426 -12.92 -8.80 12.56
CA TYR A 426 -14.34 -8.84 12.22
C TYR A 426 -14.77 -7.51 11.60
N SER A 427 -15.48 -7.55 10.46
CA SER A 427 -15.96 -6.31 9.82
C SER A 427 -17.12 -5.65 10.55
N GLU A 428 -17.93 -6.42 11.28
CA GLU A 428 -18.98 -5.89 12.15
C GLU A 428 -18.77 -6.42 13.58
N PRO A 429 -18.58 -5.55 14.60
CA PRO A 429 -18.24 -5.97 15.95
C PRO A 429 -19.43 -6.48 16.78
N TYR A 430 -20.66 -6.44 16.24
CA TYR A 430 -21.91 -6.72 16.97
C TYR A 430 -21.95 -8.10 17.67
N VAL A 431 -21.15 -9.07 17.22
CA VAL A 431 -21.19 -10.43 17.78
C VAL A 431 -20.29 -10.58 19.01
N MET A 432 -19.26 -9.74 19.21
CA MET A 432 -18.26 -9.95 20.28
C MET A 432 -17.66 -8.68 20.91
N ASP A 433 -18.14 -7.47 20.58
CA ASP A 433 -17.61 -6.17 21.06
C ASP A 433 -16.10 -5.93 20.80
N LEU A 434 -15.47 -6.79 20.01
CA LEU A 434 -14.04 -6.77 19.68
C LEU A 434 -13.89 -6.93 18.17
N GLN A 435 -13.46 -5.85 17.52
CA GLN A 435 -13.21 -5.83 16.08
C GLN A 435 -11.94 -6.63 15.71
N LEU A 436 -10.98 -6.72 16.63
CA LEU A 436 -9.75 -7.50 16.50
C LEU A 436 -9.56 -8.39 17.73
N LYS A 437 -9.38 -9.69 17.51
CA LYS A 437 -9.13 -10.67 18.56
C LYS A 437 -7.81 -11.39 18.32
N PHE A 438 -6.85 -11.19 19.22
CA PHE A 438 -5.61 -11.96 19.24
C PHE A 438 -5.76 -13.21 20.10
N PHE A 439 -5.10 -14.28 19.69
CA PHE A 439 -4.89 -15.45 20.53
C PHE A 439 -3.50 -15.34 21.15
N ASP A 440 -3.43 -15.42 22.47
CA ASP A 440 -2.15 -15.57 23.19
C ASP A 440 -1.61 -16.97 22.89
N ILE A 441 -0.76 -17.07 21.88
CA ILE A 441 0.01 -18.27 21.62
C ILE A 441 1.39 -18.07 22.23
N GLN A 442 1.74 -18.93 23.19
CA GLN A 442 3.12 -19.03 23.66
C GLN A 442 3.96 -19.50 22.48
N TYR A 443 4.73 -18.59 21.89
CA TYR A 443 5.67 -18.91 20.84
C TYR A 443 6.69 -19.91 21.38
N ALA A 444 6.97 -20.98 20.62
CA ALA A 444 8.28 -21.58 20.73
C ALA A 444 9.29 -20.47 20.42
N VAL A 445 10.19 -20.16 21.35
CA VAL A 445 11.29 -19.21 21.11
C VAL A 445 11.97 -19.66 19.82
N ASN A 446 12.07 -18.77 18.83
CA ASN A 446 12.72 -19.07 17.55
C ASN A 446 14.09 -19.70 17.84
N ILE A 447 14.25 -20.99 17.54
CA ILE A 447 15.55 -21.65 17.55
C ILE A 447 16.16 -21.38 16.18
N THR A 448 16.67 -20.17 15.97
CA THR A 448 17.53 -19.88 14.83
C THR A 448 18.55 -18.81 15.21
N SER A 449 19.80 -19.12 14.88
CA SER A 449 20.96 -18.28 15.10
C SER A 449 20.87 -16.98 14.29
N PRO A 450 21.46 -15.88 14.78
CA PRO A 450 21.77 -14.71 13.95
C PRO A 450 22.46 -15.12 12.64
N PHE A 451 22.37 -14.25 11.62
CA PHE A 451 23.09 -14.24 10.34
C PHE A 451 24.21 -15.31 10.21
N PRO A 452 24.30 -16.10 9.12
CA PRO A 452 25.09 -17.35 9.07
C PRO A 452 26.60 -17.09 8.96
N LEU A 453 27.17 -16.39 9.95
CA LEU A 453 28.59 -16.43 10.26
C LEU A 453 28.86 -17.57 11.25
N LYS A 454 27.84 -18.10 11.94
CA LYS A 454 27.98 -19.26 12.82
C LYS A 454 28.52 -20.46 12.05
N GLY A 455 29.73 -20.90 12.43
CA GLY A 455 30.47 -21.96 11.76
C GLY A 455 31.24 -21.55 10.49
N ARG A 456 31.29 -20.26 10.14
CA ARG A 456 32.14 -19.72 9.07
C ARG A 456 33.30 -18.92 9.67
N LYS A 457 34.46 -19.04 9.04
CA LYS A 457 35.67 -18.29 9.41
C LYS A 457 35.79 -17.03 8.54
N ALA A 458 35.52 -15.87 9.12
CA ALA A 458 35.63 -14.57 8.47
C ALA A 458 37.10 -14.13 8.34
N GLN A 459 37.49 -13.63 7.18
CA GLN A 459 38.82 -13.05 6.95
C GLN A 459 38.73 -11.54 7.14
N VAL A 460 39.38 -11.03 8.20
CA VAL A 460 39.29 -9.63 8.62
C VAL A 460 40.59 -8.91 8.27
N VAL A 461 40.53 -8.05 7.25
CA VAL A 461 41.67 -7.21 6.89
C VAL A 461 41.72 -5.96 7.76
N MET A 462 42.88 -5.68 8.35
CA MET A 462 43.15 -4.49 9.14
C MET A 462 44.41 -3.78 8.66
N ILE A 463 44.63 -2.57 9.17
CA ILE A 463 45.84 -1.76 8.95
C ILE A 463 46.48 -1.46 10.30
N GLU A 464 47.81 -1.40 10.34
CA GLU A 464 48.53 -1.00 11.55
C GLU A 464 48.39 0.51 11.76
N GLU A 465 47.57 0.91 12.75
CA GLU A 465 47.27 2.30 13.09
C GLU A 465 46.98 2.41 14.59
N LYS A 466 47.89 3.01 15.36
CA LYS A 466 47.69 3.20 16.80
C LYS A 466 46.67 4.32 17.07
N PRO A 467 45.74 4.18 18.04
CA PRO A 467 45.59 3.08 19.01
C PRO A 467 44.56 2.02 18.59
N PHE A 468 44.21 1.91 17.31
CA PHE A 468 43.14 1.03 16.83
C PHE A 468 43.60 -0.41 16.61
N THR A 469 44.72 -0.58 15.90
CA THR A 469 45.31 -1.89 15.63
C THR A 469 46.82 -1.76 15.63
N SER A 470 47.49 -2.56 16.44
CA SER A 470 48.94 -2.70 16.43
C SER A 470 49.35 -4.12 16.76
N LEU A 471 50.55 -4.51 16.31
CA LEU A 471 51.16 -5.75 16.77
C LEU A 471 51.61 -5.62 18.22
N LYS A 472 51.34 -6.65 19.03
CA LYS A 472 51.88 -6.75 20.39
C LYS A 472 53.40 -6.83 20.37
N ARG A 473 54.04 -6.45 21.47
CA ARG A 473 55.52 -6.50 21.60
C ARG A 473 56.06 -7.92 21.40
N ASP A 474 55.33 -8.92 21.88
CA ASP A 474 55.62 -10.35 21.84
C ASP A 474 54.90 -11.10 20.70
N HIS A 475 54.43 -10.37 19.67
CA HIS A 475 53.67 -10.96 18.56
C HIS A 475 54.37 -12.15 17.86
N MET A 476 55.70 -12.22 17.89
CA MET A 476 56.47 -13.34 17.32
C MET A 476 56.25 -14.67 18.08
N LEU A 477 55.90 -14.60 19.37
CA LEU A 477 55.63 -15.76 20.22
C LEU A 477 54.15 -16.18 20.18
N LEU A 478 53.28 -15.30 19.68
CA LEU A 478 51.83 -15.47 19.65
C LEU A 478 51.37 -15.98 18.27
N LYS A 479 50.25 -16.70 18.22
CA LYS A 479 49.66 -17.23 16.98
C LYS A 479 48.25 -16.69 16.76
N GLY A 480 47.87 -16.58 15.49
CA GLY A 480 46.55 -16.12 15.07
C GLY A 480 46.25 -14.68 15.49
N ASN A 481 45.03 -14.45 15.97
CA ASN A 481 44.50 -13.13 16.34
C ASN A 481 45.17 -12.54 17.59
N ASN A 482 45.74 -13.39 18.45
CA ASN A 482 46.37 -12.95 19.72
C ASN A 482 47.58 -12.05 19.51
N ARG A 483 48.15 -12.02 18.30
CA ARG A 483 49.29 -11.17 17.89
C ARG A 483 48.94 -9.68 17.87
N PHE A 484 47.67 -9.33 17.78
CA PHE A 484 47.20 -7.97 17.63
C PHE A 484 46.61 -7.42 18.92
N GLU A 485 46.70 -6.11 19.09
CA GLU A 485 46.07 -5.35 20.17
C GLU A 485 45.51 -4.02 19.64
N GLY A 486 44.57 -3.43 20.37
CA GLY A 486 44.00 -2.12 20.08
C GLY A 486 42.48 -2.12 20.02
N PHE A 487 41.89 -0.94 19.94
CA PHE A 487 40.44 -0.74 20.01
C PHE A 487 39.66 -1.51 18.93
N ALA A 488 40.16 -1.58 17.70
CA ALA A 488 39.48 -2.28 16.60
C ALA A 488 39.55 -3.80 16.76
N VAL A 489 40.61 -4.31 17.40
CA VAL A 489 40.81 -5.74 17.69
C VAL A 489 39.83 -6.20 18.78
N GLU A 490 39.63 -5.38 19.81
CA GLU A 490 38.64 -5.63 20.87
C GLU A 490 37.21 -5.55 20.30
N LEU A 491 36.93 -4.53 19.48
CA LEU A 491 35.61 -4.36 18.87
C LEU A 491 35.19 -5.58 18.03
N ILE A 492 36.09 -6.14 17.21
CA ILE A 492 35.74 -7.34 16.44
C ILE A 492 35.59 -8.59 17.32
N ALA A 493 36.32 -8.67 18.44
CA ALA A 493 36.17 -9.77 19.40
C ALA A 493 34.77 -9.76 20.02
N ASP A 494 34.30 -8.59 20.49
CA ASP A 494 32.96 -8.43 21.05
C ASP A 494 31.86 -8.74 20.00
N ILE A 495 32.07 -8.28 18.76
CA ILE A 495 31.13 -8.56 17.65
C ILE A 495 31.09 -10.06 17.33
N ALA A 496 32.25 -10.73 17.33
CA ALA A 496 32.37 -12.17 17.09
C ALA A 496 31.69 -13.00 18.20
N GLU A 497 31.81 -12.58 19.45
CA GLU A 497 31.13 -13.21 20.59
C GLU A 497 29.60 -13.02 20.51
N MET A 498 29.13 -11.80 20.22
CA MET A 498 27.70 -11.51 20.11
C MET A 498 27.01 -12.25 18.95
N LEU A 499 27.73 -12.46 17.85
CA LEU A 499 27.18 -13.07 16.62
C LEU A 499 27.62 -14.53 16.43
N ASP A 500 28.42 -15.07 17.35
CA ASP A 500 28.89 -16.46 17.40
C ASP A 500 29.60 -16.92 16.10
N PHE A 501 30.65 -16.19 15.68
CA PHE A 501 31.44 -16.55 14.49
C PHE A 501 32.95 -16.57 14.71
N GLU A 502 33.64 -17.39 13.90
CA GLU A 502 35.10 -17.45 13.91
C GLU A 502 35.68 -16.41 12.95
N TYR A 503 36.84 -15.85 13.29
CA TYR A 503 37.50 -14.87 12.45
C TYR A 503 39.02 -15.00 12.50
N GLU A 504 39.70 -14.51 11.46
CA GLU A 504 41.15 -14.39 11.41
C GLU A 504 41.56 -13.00 10.95
N ILE A 505 42.41 -12.36 11.74
CA ILE A 505 42.94 -11.03 11.45
C ILE A 505 44.22 -11.18 10.63
N TYR A 506 44.29 -10.42 9.53
CA TYR A 506 45.53 -10.19 8.80
C TYR A 506 45.70 -8.70 8.47
N LEU A 507 46.96 -8.27 8.35
CA LEU A 507 47.28 -6.90 7.97
C LEU A 507 47.31 -6.78 6.46
N VAL A 508 46.80 -5.66 5.95
CA VAL A 508 46.89 -5.31 4.53
C VAL A 508 48.34 -5.29 4.06
N ASN A 509 48.60 -5.94 2.93
CA ASN A 509 49.96 -6.17 2.41
C ASN A 509 50.71 -4.88 2.06
N ASP A 510 50.00 -3.87 1.53
CA ASP A 510 50.60 -2.62 1.06
C ASP A 510 50.62 -1.50 2.11
N GLY A 511 50.08 -1.75 3.32
CA GLY A 511 49.99 -0.78 4.40
C GLY A 511 49.10 0.43 4.09
N LYS A 512 48.17 0.35 3.13
CA LYS A 512 47.31 1.47 2.72
C LYS A 512 45.83 1.21 3.02
N PHE A 513 45.10 2.29 3.31
CA PHE A 513 43.65 2.21 3.49
C PHE A 513 42.90 1.83 2.21
N GLY A 514 43.36 2.37 1.08
CA GLY A 514 42.77 2.13 -0.24
C GLY A 514 42.35 3.42 -0.93
N ASN A 515 42.87 3.60 -2.13
CA ASN A 515 42.62 4.70 -3.06
C ASN A 515 42.37 4.13 -4.45
N LYS A 516 41.47 4.78 -5.20
CA LYS A 516 41.22 4.45 -6.60
C LYS A 516 42.42 4.88 -7.44
N LEU A 517 43.03 3.93 -8.11
CA LEU A 517 44.15 4.13 -9.00
C LEU A 517 43.67 4.68 -10.36
N PRO A 518 44.54 5.30 -11.17
CA PRO A 518 44.18 5.83 -12.49
C PRO A 518 43.65 4.76 -13.47
N ASN A 519 44.03 3.49 -13.27
CA ASN A 519 43.53 2.35 -14.05
C ASN A 519 42.10 1.92 -13.64
N GLY A 520 41.50 2.56 -12.64
CA GLY A 520 40.16 2.25 -12.12
C GLY A 520 40.13 1.21 -10.99
N GLU A 521 41.24 0.51 -10.73
CA GLU A 521 41.36 -0.48 -9.65
C GLU A 521 41.56 0.19 -8.29
N TRP A 522 41.32 -0.57 -7.22
CA TRP A 522 41.54 -0.13 -5.85
C TRP A 522 42.73 -0.87 -5.24
N ASN A 523 43.56 -0.14 -4.50
CA ASN A 523 44.60 -0.73 -3.65
C ASN A 523 44.16 -0.77 -2.17
N GLY A 524 45.08 -1.12 -1.28
CA GLY A 524 44.84 -1.13 0.15
C GLY A 524 43.79 -2.13 0.62
N MET A 525 43.27 -1.88 1.81
CA MET A 525 42.20 -2.69 2.40
C MET A 525 40.96 -2.77 1.50
N ILE A 526 40.63 -1.68 0.79
CA ILE A 526 39.50 -1.66 -0.14
C ILE A 526 39.74 -2.60 -1.32
N GLY A 527 40.95 -2.62 -1.87
CA GLY A 527 41.33 -3.58 -2.91
C GLY A 527 41.20 -5.03 -2.47
N GLU A 528 41.65 -5.35 -1.25
CA GLU A 528 41.54 -6.70 -0.65
C GLU A 528 40.08 -7.15 -0.48
N LEU A 529 39.19 -6.22 -0.09
CA LEU A 529 37.75 -6.48 0.03
C LEU A 529 37.10 -6.73 -1.34
N LEU A 530 37.43 -5.91 -2.35
CA LEU A 530 36.89 -6.06 -3.70
C LEU A 530 37.38 -7.33 -4.41
N ALA A 531 38.62 -7.74 -4.14
CA ALA A 531 39.18 -8.98 -4.64
C ALA A 531 38.58 -10.23 -3.99
N GLY A 532 37.84 -10.09 -2.87
CA GLY A 532 37.26 -11.19 -2.12
C GLY A 532 38.27 -11.92 -1.22
N ASN A 533 39.47 -11.38 -1.02
CA ASN A 533 40.46 -11.93 -0.09
C ASN A 533 40.03 -11.75 1.37
N ALA A 534 39.40 -10.61 1.67
CA ALA A 534 38.78 -10.32 2.95
C ALA A 534 37.26 -10.32 2.84
N THR A 535 36.59 -10.80 3.88
CA THR A 535 35.13 -10.72 4.00
C THR A 535 34.69 -9.41 4.63
N MET A 536 35.53 -8.81 5.48
CA MET A 536 35.24 -7.53 6.13
C MET A 536 36.52 -6.82 6.60
N SER A 537 36.39 -5.55 6.97
CA SER A 537 37.46 -4.77 7.58
C SER A 537 36.95 -4.01 8.80
N VAL A 538 37.75 -3.97 9.85
CA VAL A 538 37.52 -3.12 11.04
C VAL A 538 38.75 -2.23 11.21
N ALA A 539 38.59 -0.96 10.85
CA ALA A 539 39.69 0.00 10.82
C ALA A 539 39.17 1.43 11.02
N PRO A 540 40.03 2.40 11.38
CA PRO A 540 39.70 3.82 11.41
C PRO A 540 39.60 4.40 9.98
N LEU A 541 38.73 3.82 9.15
CA LEU A 541 38.55 4.17 7.74
C LEU A 541 37.51 5.30 7.60
N SER A 542 37.91 6.42 7.00
CA SER A 542 36.97 7.51 6.68
C SER A 542 36.00 7.10 5.57
N ILE A 543 34.71 7.29 5.83
CA ILE A 543 33.63 7.16 4.85
C ILE A 543 33.68 8.37 3.90
N ASN A 544 33.81 8.12 2.61
CA ASN A 544 33.72 9.14 1.56
C ASN A 544 32.93 8.58 0.37
N ALA A 545 32.44 9.47 -0.50
CA ALA A 545 31.58 9.08 -1.62
C ALA A 545 32.24 8.07 -2.58
N GLN A 546 33.53 8.24 -2.89
CA GLN A 546 34.24 7.32 -3.79
C GLN A 546 34.36 5.91 -3.22
N ARG A 547 34.57 5.78 -1.91
CA ARG A 547 34.66 4.48 -1.23
C ARG A 547 33.29 3.85 -1.04
N GLU A 548 32.27 4.65 -0.75
CA GLU A 548 30.88 4.19 -0.60
C GLU A 548 30.29 3.67 -1.93
N GLU A 549 30.78 4.16 -3.07
CA GLU A 549 30.45 3.59 -4.39
C GLU A 549 31.09 2.20 -4.61
N ALA A 550 32.24 1.93 -3.97
CA ALA A 550 33.00 0.70 -4.16
C ALA A 550 32.64 -0.40 -3.15
N ILE A 551 32.43 -0.03 -1.88
CA ILE A 551 32.14 -0.94 -0.78
C ILE A 551 31.01 -0.41 0.11
N ASP A 552 30.26 -1.32 0.72
CA ASP A 552 29.24 -0.97 1.69
C ASP A 552 29.86 -0.63 3.06
N PHE A 553 29.36 0.41 3.70
CA PHE A 553 29.76 0.81 5.05
C PHE A 553 28.66 0.53 6.09
N THR A 554 29.08 0.20 7.30
CA THR A 554 28.20 0.20 8.48
C THR A 554 28.00 1.63 9.00
N LYS A 555 27.15 1.78 10.01
CA LYS A 555 27.12 3.04 10.77
C LYS A 555 28.49 3.25 11.44
N PRO A 556 29.07 4.47 11.37
CA PRO A 556 30.37 4.74 11.94
C PRO A 556 30.32 4.55 13.47
N PHE A 557 31.27 3.80 14.02
CA PHE A 557 31.38 3.58 15.47
C PHE A 557 32.01 4.77 16.21
N LYS A 558 32.67 5.69 15.50
CA LYS A 558 33.29 6.90 16.07
C LYS A 558 33.31 8.04 15.06
N THR A 559 32.80 9.21 15.45
CA THR A 559 32.88 10.43 14.65
C THR A 559 34.19 11.16 14.92
N ARG A 560 34.90 11.59 13.87
CA ARG A 560 36.15 12.36 13.96
C ARG A 560 35.95 13.79 13.45
N TYR A 561 36.53 14.76 14.15
CA TYR A 561 36.67 16.14 13.69
C TYR A 561 38.10 16.42 13.22
N ILE A 562 38.26 17.29 12.21
CA ILE A 562 39.57 17.78 11.77
C ILE A 562 40.01 18.89 12.71
N SER A 563 41.18 18.75 13.32
CA SER A 563 41.77 19.74 14.22
C SER A 563 43.24 19.96 13.87
N VAL A 564 43.74 21.19 14.04
CA VAL A 564 45.15 21.50 13.86
C VAL A 564 45.83 21.48 15.23
N LEU A 565 46.90 20.70 15.36
CA LEU A 565 47.76 20.71 16.53
C LEU A 565 48.93 21.65 16.27
N MET A 566 49.11 22.66 17.13
CA MET A 566 50.23 23.59 17.07
C MET A 566 51.00 23.59 18.37
N LYS A 567 52.33 23.67 18.30
CA LYS A 567 53.17 23.90 19.48
C LYS A 567 52.84 25.30 20.02
N ILE A 568 52.48 25.38 21.30
CA ILE A 568 52.29 26.66 21.97
C ILE A 568 53.65 27.40 21.96
N PRO A 569 53.74 28.63 21.42
CA PRO A 569 54.99 29.36 21.39
C PRO A 569 55.36 29.78 22.82
N THR A 570 56.54 29.38 23.28
CA THR A 570 57.14 29.89 24.52
C THR A 570 57.68 31.30 24.24
N ARG A 571 57.09 32.34 24.82
CA ARG A 571 57.70 33.67 24.83
C ARG A 571 58.78 33.69 25.91
N GLU A 572 60.04 33.83 25.49
CA GLU A 572 61.11 34.20 26.43
C GLU A 572 60.94 35.68 26.75
N THR A 573 60.45 36.00 27.95
CA THR A 573 60.38 37.39 28.41
C THR A 573 61.77 37.82 28.86
N SER A 574 62.38 38.76 28.15
CA SER A 574 63.65 39.36 28.59
C SER A 574 63.37 40.56 29.47
N TYR A 575 64.00 40.65 30.64
CA TYR A 575 63.83 41.78 31.57
C TYR A 575 64.23 43.13 30.95
N PHE A 576 65.06 43.14 29.90
CA PHE A 576 65.55 44.34 29.22
C PHE A 576 64.80 44.66 27.91
N GLU A 577 63.59 44.14 27.71
CA GLU A 577 62.78 44.42 26.52
C GLU A 577 62.55 45.92 26.27
N PHE A 578 62.60 46.77 27.30
CA PHE A 578 62.50 48.22 27.15
C PHE A 578 63.69 48.86 26.40
N LEU A 579 64.84 48.18 26.31
CA LEU A 579 65.99 48.65 25.52
C LEU A 579 65.89 48.28 24.03
N ASN A 580 65.06 47.30 23.68
CA ASN A 580 64.88 46.80 22.30
C ASN A 580 64.39 47.82 21.26
N PRO A 581 63.63 48.89 21.60
CA PRO A 581 63.18 49.86 20.60
C PRO A 581 64.33 50.58 19.87
N LEU A 582 65.52 50.63 20.47
CA LEU A 582 66.71 51.25 19.90
C LEU A 582 67.84 50.22 19.81
N SER A 583 68.54 50.18 18.67
CA SER A 583 69.72 49.33 18.50
C SER A 583 70.79 49.69 19.54
N PRO A 584 71.58 48.73 20.06
CA PRO A 584 72.71 48.99 20.96
C PRO A 584 73.68 50.05 20.43
N VAL A 585 73.82 50.14 19.10
CA VAL A 585 74.65 51.15 18.45
C VAL A 585 74.10 52.56 18.71
N VAL A 586 72.78 52.75 18.64
CA VAL A 586 72.15 54.06 18.90
C VAL A 586 72.32 54.47 20.36
N TRP A 587 72.24 53.52 21.30
CA TRP A 587 72.53 53.78 22.71
C TRP A 587 73.98 54.21 22.96
N ILE A 588 74.94 53.58 22.30
CA ILE A 588 76.35 53.99 22.39
C ILE A 588 76.57 55.35 21.72
N CYS A 589 75.98 55.58 20.55
CA CYS A 589 76.08 56.85 19.84
C CYS A 589 75.47 58.01 20.63
N THR A 590 74.32 57.79 21.30
CA THR A 590 73.70 58.81 22.16
C THR A 590 74.57 59.12 23.38
N MET A 591 75.16 58.12 24.02
CA MET A 591 76.13 58.34 25.11
C MET A 591 77.39 59.08 24.65
N CYS A 592 77.94 58.73 23.47
CA CYS A 592 79.09 59.43 22.91
C CYS A 592 78.76 60.88 22.52
N ALA A 593 77.62 61.11 21.85
CA ALA A 593 77.16 62.44 21.48
C ALA A 593 76.95 63.32 22.70
N PHE A 594 76.36 62.78 23.77
CA PHE A 594 76.18 63.44 25.05
C PHE A 594 77.51 63.96 25.65
N VAL A 595 78.57 63.14 25.64
CA VAL A 595 79.90 63.55 26.11
C VAL A 595 80.52 64.60 25.20
N ILE A 596 80.43 64.43 23.87
CA ILE A 596 81.01 65.36 22.90
C ILE A 596 80.37 66.75 23.02
N VAL A 597 79.04 66.84 23.10
CA VAL A 597 78.33 68.11 23.25
C VAL A 597 78.68 68.78 24.58
N SER A 598 78.85 68.00 25.66
CA SER A 598 79.28 68.52 26.97
C SER A 598 80.65 69.19 26.90
N VAL A 599 81.61 68.56 26.21
CA VAL A 599 82.96 69.11 26.02
C VAL A 599 82.95 70.32 25.09
N ILE A 600 82.16 70.29 24.01
CA ILE A 600 82.04 71.43 23.08
C ILE A 600 81.46 72.65 23.78
N LEU A 601 80.38 72.50 24.56
CA LEU A 601 79.79 73.62 25.31
C LEU A 601 80.81 74.22 26.30
N TYR A 602 81.53 73.38 27.04
CA TYR A 602 82.60 73.85 27.93
C TYR A 602 83.69 74.63 27.19
N ILE A 603 84.14 74.15 26.03
CA ILE A 603 85.16 74.86 25.23
C ILE A 603 84.61 76.18 24.67
N LEU A 604 83.39 76.18 24.12
CA LEU A 604 82.75 77.38 23.55
C LEU A 604 82.60 78.46 24.61
N GLU A 605 82.21 78.10 25.83
CA GLU A 605 82.10 79.04 26.92
C GLU A 605 83.46 79.57 27.39
N ARG A 606 84.48 78.69 27.44
CA ARG A 606 85.84 79.09 27.78
C ARG A 606 86.44 80.07 26.76
N VAL A 607 86.15 79.87 25.48
CA VAL A 607 86.65 80.70 24.37
C VAL A 607 85.83 81.98 24.21
N GLY A 608 84.51 81.92 24.45
CA GLY A 608 83.58 83.05 24.36
C GLY A 608 83.67 84.07 25.49
N ARG A 609 84.44 83.79 26.56
CA ARG A 609 84.68 84.75 27.65
C ARG A 609 85.45 85.98 27.16
N SER A 610 84.74 87.10 27.00
CA SER A 610 85.35 88.43 27.04
C SER A 610 85.89 88.70 28.45
N LYS A 611 87.09 89.26 28.57
CA LYS A 611 87.85 89.33 29.84
C LYS A 611 87.23 90.23 30.92
N ASP A 612 86.12 90.92 30.66
CA ASP A 612 85.54 91.93 31.56
C ASP A 612 84.11 91.63 32.08
N ALA A 613 83.60 90.40 31.97
CA ALA A 613 82.29 90.05 32.55
C ALA A 613 82.41 89.16 33.81
N GLN A 614 81.89 89.66 34.93
CA GLN A 614 81.81 88.99 36.23
C GLN A 614 80.62 88.01 36.24
N GLU A 615 80.75 86.91 35.50
CA GLU A 615 79.72 85.86 35.42
C GLU A 615 80.21 84.52 36.03
N VAL A 616 79.23 83.76 36.55
CA VAL A 616 79.41 82.46 37.24
C VAL A 616 80.22 81.50 36.36
N GLU A 617 81.21 80.83 36.94
CA GLU A 617 82.07 79.89 36.22
C GLU A 617 81.34 78.57 35.98
N ILE A 618 80.88 78.32 34.75
CA ILE A 618 80.32 77.02 34.39
C ILE A 618 81.46 76.02 34.27
N THR A 619 81.47 75.06 35.19
CA THR A 619 82.43 73.96 35.17
C THR A 619 81.96 72.84 34.25
N VAL A 620 82.86 71.95 33.81
CA VAL A 620 82.52 70.74 33.01
C VAL A 620 81.37 69.94 33.64
N ARG A 621 81.29 69.94 34.97
CA ARG A 621 80.23 69.28 35.74
C ARG A 621 78.86 69.92 35.49
N GLU A 622 78.79 71.24 35.43
CA GLU A 622 77.55 71.97 35.22
C GLU A 622 77.07 71.85 33.76
N SER A 623 77.98 71.90 32.79
CA SER A 623 77.67 71.62 31.38
C SER A 623 77.15 70.19 31.18
N PHE A 624 77.73 69.21 31.89
CA PHE A 624 77.29 67.82 31.87
C PHE A 624 75.86 67.67 32.42
N TRP A 625 75.57 68.24 33.60
CA TRP A 625 74.24 68.18 34.20
C TRP A 625 73.18 68.92 33.39
N PHE A 626 73.56 70.02 32.72
CA PHE A 626 72.67 70.76 31.83
C PHE A 626 72.19 69.90 30.64
N ILE A 627 73.11 69.21 29.96
CA ILE A 627 72.73 68.33 28.83
C ILE A 627 72.01 67.07 29.34
N PHE A 628 72.37 66.55 30.51
CA PHE A 628 71.73 65.36 31.06
C PHE A 628 70.27 65.65 31.42
N GLY A 629 70.02 66.83 32.00
CA GLY A 629 68.69 67.33 32.29
C GLY A 629 67.84 67.55 31.04
N SER A 630 68.43 68.02 29.93
CA SER A 630 67.69 68.22 28.69
C SER A 630 67.43 66.94 27.90
N LEU A 631 68.25 65.89 28.07
CA LEU A 631 68.05 64.57 27.45
C LEU A 631 66.99 63.72 28.17
N LEU A 632 66.85 63.91 29.49
CA LEU A 632 65.89 63.18 30.33
C LEU A 632 64.47 63.74 30.29
N GLN A 633 64.28 64.93 29.72
CA GLN A 633 62.99 65.56 29.50
C GLN A 633 62.39 65.11 28.17
#